data_AF-A0A2D9N2D5-F1
#
_entry.id   AF-A0A2D9N2D5-F1
#
_cell.length_a   1.000
_cell.length_b   1.000
_cell.length_c   1.000
_cell.angle_alpha   90.00
_cell.angle_beta   90.00
_cell.angle_gamma   90.00
#
_symmetry.space_group_name_H-M   'P 1'
#
loop_
_entity.id
_entity.type
_entity.pdbx_description
1 polymer ?
#
loop_
_entity_poly.entity_id
_entity_poly.type
_entity_poly.pdbx_seq_one_letter_code
_entity_poly.pdbx_strand_id
1 'polypeptide(L)'
;MKHRGIKMTVDFFSIAKNKVSLTNKIRATYLSALENPKAYDYEWEQLVVELRNLLKDPTYQEMFPNLETEILYSDKTLDVKEKRARQVYESCMNKPMLVKEDEEMKSFIEPNKPMYRIFSIDDMREIKGLTGEYIIQEKYDGLRVQVHKKGDKITIYSFSGRDITSKFPKCVKYLKEKDTNNFILDGEAVLYKDNEPLVRADTLAHINKKVDSEEDIKIHVFDIMHYKDSSVAMEKFEDRIKILIGEFSGLTNEVVLFPTKQNTREADSYDEIEEYAMEIMKNPTSEGVVIKDAKSSYVIGKKKNPKWIKWKKVIDLDVLVLGKRKNKNGTFTYMVGVGPVEEETPKAREYEGNFYADVGKTTNTKVNVEEGKIIRVKVDEVMGNSKKGFSLYNAQFHEIPEVSESDKLITLEFLTKNGRKSLADYKVEALKKSYVITDGVHGIAKMNLELNMDGLVFHGFKEKNLMSKNAYPNMDVWKKEIKRAYGKDSGRFMAFVQNILIDEGTKSLEELFRRGMDHDANMMNRLFGDKEGKKKMKQRLMEAGDAYGIKGKDRFFYDDLTLNKMEENKAEFLMWLGKDEKIYFTIKHEDFENNWAIDIRSKENIYDFLGEAGKYPVSLVSSINDDMLIDKGSALLGAQRHGYHEYILSGDDVQSKLHIRYLPVGDEKMWLAFTGYETKPTPESSDEGLNDARADKFIKM
;
A
#
# COMPACT_ATOMS: atom_id res chain seq x y z
N MET A 1 -25.68 -38.85 -16.02
CA MET A 1 -25.36 -38.05 -14.81
C MET A 1 -24.76 -38.96 -13.75
N LYS A 2 -23.78 -38.49 -12.97
CA LYS A 2 -23.41 -39.08 -11.66
C LYS A 2 -23.34 -37.94 -10.65
N HIS A 3 -24.13 -37.98 -9.59
CA HIS A 3 -23.99 -37.04 -8.48
C HIS A 3 -22.67 -37.35 -7.74
N ARG A 4 -21.66 -36.51 -7.94
CA ARG A 4 -20.63 -36.32 -6.91
C ARG A 4 -21.22 -35.36 -5.88
N GLY A 5 -21.26 -35.77 -4.62
CA GLY A 5 -21.64 -34.89 -3.52
C GLY A 5 -20.58 -33.81 -3.34
N ILE A 6 -20.80 -32.62 -3.88
CA ILE A 6 -19.93 -31.47 -3.67
C ILE A 6 -20.16 -31.01 -2.22
N LYS A 7 -19.14 -31.14 -1.36
CA LYS A 7 -19.13 -30.46 -0.06
C LYS A 7 -19.14 -28.95 -0.33
N MET A 8 -20.11 -28.24 0.23
CA MET A 8 -20.02 -26.77 0.31
C MET A 8 -18.73 -26.37 1.01
N THR A 9 -18.12 -25.28 0.56
CA THR A 9 -16.89 -24.76 1.15
C THR A 9 -17.14 -24.24 2.57
N VAL A 10 -16.14 -24.38 3.46
CA VAL A 10 -16.24 -23.87 4.84
C VAL A 10 -16.48 -22.35 4.83
N ASP A 11 -15.80 -21.66 3.91
CA ASP A 11 -15.94 -20.22 3.69
C ASP A 11 -17.35 -19.85 3.24
N PHE A 12 -17.97 -20.57 2.31
CA PHE A 12 -19.36 -20.28 1.92
C PHE A 12 -20.35 -20.48 3.07
N PHE A 13 -20.18 -21.55 3.87
CA PHE A 13 -20.99 -21.73 5.09
C PHE A 13 -20.80 -20.58 6.10
N SER A 14 -19.61 -19.99 6.19
CA SER A 14 -19.36 -18.80 7.04
C SER A 14 -20.10 -17.56 6.52
N ILE A 15 -20.12 -17.36 5.20
CA ILE A 15 -20.76 -16.22 4.52
C ILE A 15 -22.29 -16.36 4.57
N ALA A 16 -22.80 -17.58 4.41
CA ALA A 16 -24.23 -17.89 4.35
C ALA A 16 -24.98 -17.56 5.65
N LYS A 17 -24.31 -17.54 6.81
CA LYS A 17 -24.91 -17.20 8.11
C LYS A 17 -25.47 -15.77 8.20
N ASN A 18 -25.16 -14.90 7.25
CA ASN A 18 -25.65 -13.52 7.23
C ASN A 18 -26.24 -13.18 5.85
N LYS A 19 -27.52 -12.82 5.82
CA LYS A 19 -28.26 -12.40 4.61
C LYS A 19 -27.53 -11.31 3.84
N VAL A 20 -27.00 -10.29 4.52
CA VAL A 20 -26.27 -9.18 3.88
C VAL A 20 -24.98 -9.67 3.23
N SER A 21 -24.22 -10.55 3.89
CA SER A 21 -23.00 -11.14 3.34
C SER A 21 -23.29 -12.02 2.12
N LEU A 22 -24.33 -12.86 2.20
CA LEU A 22 -24.75 -13.74 1.13
C LEU A 22 -25.30 -12.94 -0.08
N THR A 23 -26.20 -11.98 0.14
CA THR A 23 -26.67 -11.04 -0.89
C THR A 23 -25.49 -10.28 -1.54
N ASN A 24 -24.46 -9.90 -0.77
CA ASN A 24 -23.28 -9.24 -1.33
C ASN A 24 -22.41 -10.20 -2.17
N LYS A 25 -22.26 -11.49 -1.80
CA LYS A 25 -21.60 -12.50 -2.66
C LYS A 25 -22.38 -12.69 -3.97
N ILE A 26 -23.71 -12.87 -3.88
CA ILE A 26 -24.61 -12.99 -5.04
C ILE A 26 -24.47 -11.77 -5.97
N ARG A 27 -24.46 -10.56 -5.42
CA ARG A 27 -24.32 -9.32 -6.20
C ARG A 27 -22.96 -9.22 -6.88
N ALA A 28 -21.87 -9.47 -6.16
CA ALA A 28 -20.53 -9.38 -6.71
C ALA A 28 -20.35 -10.38 -7.86
N THR A 29 -20.61 -11.67 -7.61
CA THR A 29 -20.41 -12.73 -8.60
C THR A 29 -21.33 -12.57 -9.82
N TYR A 30 -22.61 -12.22 -9.62
CA TYR A 30 -23.53 -11.98 -10.76
C TYR A 30 -23.05 -10.82 -11.64
N LEU A 31 -22.73 -9.66 -11.04
CA LEU A 31 -22.33 -8.48 -11.82
C LEU A 31 -20.97 -8.67 -12.49
N SER A 32 -20.00 -9.30 -11.83
CA SER A 32 -18.70 -9.60 -12.44
C SER A 32 -18.81 -10.62 -13.57
N ALA A 33 -19.64 -11.66 -13.45
CA ALA A 33 -19.91 -12.58 -14.55
C ALA A 33 -20.65 -11.89 -15.71
N LEU A 34 -21.63 -11.02 -15.42
CA LEU A 34 -22.34 -10.26 -16.47
C LEU A 34 -21.41 -9.28 -17.21
N GLU A 35 -20.45 -8.67 -16.51
CA GLU A 35 -19.45 -7.76 -17.07
C GLU A 35 -18.33 -8.49 -17.84
N ASN A 36 -17.83 -9.62 -17.33
CA ASN A 36 -16.78 -10.41 -17.98
C ASN A 36 -17.05 -11.93 -17.93
N PRO A 37 -17.97 -12.43 -18.77
CA PRO A 37 -18.42 -13.82 -18.75
C PRO A 37 -17.26 -14.83 -18.85
N LYS A 38 -16.32 -14.60 -19.77
CA LYS A 38 -15.15 -15.47 -20.00
C LYS A 38 -14.22 -15.63 -18.79
N ALA A 39 -14.29 -14.73 -17.81
CA ALA A 39 -13.47 -14.81 -16.60
C ALA A 39 -14.24 -15.37 -15.39
N TYR A 40 -15.55 -15.11 -15.28
CA TYR A 40 -16.30 -15.34 -14.05
C TYR A 40 -17.62 -16.12 -14.22
N ASP A 41 -18.00 -16.55 -15.44
CA ASP A 41 -19.16 -17.43 -15.66
C ASP A 41 -19.07 -18.67 -14.74
N TYR A 42 -17.90 -19.31 -14.62
CA TYR A 42 -17.69 -20.47 -13.74
C TYR A 42 -17.88 -20.14 -12.24
N GLU A 43 -17.55 -18.94 -11.79
CA GLU A 43 -17.79 -18.52 -10.40
C GLU A 43 -19.28 -18.34 -10.12
N TRP A 44 -20.02 -17.83 -11.10
CA TRP A 44 -21.49 -17.75 -11.05
C TRP A 44 -22.13 -19.15 -11.08
N GLU A 45 -21.66 -20.06 -11.94
CA GLU A 45 -22.08 -21.47 -11.95
C GLU A 45 -21.87 -22.13 -10.57
N GLN A 46 -20.68 -21.99 -9.98
CA GLN A 46 -20.40 -22.54 -8.66
C GLN A 46 -21.28 -21.90 -7.58
N LEU A 47 -21.50 -20.58 -7.61
CA LEU A 47 -22.37 -19.92 -6.64
C LEU A 47 -23.83 -20.36 -6.77
N VAL A 48 -24.36 -20.53 -7.99
CA VAL A 48 -25.71 -21.08 -8.20
C VAL A 48 -25.80 -22.52 -7.67
N VAL A 49 -24.75 -23.33 -7.82
CA VAL A 49 -24.68 -24.68 -7.24
C VAL A 49 -24.55 -24.65 -5.71
N GLU A 50 -23.81 -23.71 -5.12
CA GLU A 50 -23.75 -23.50 -3.66
C GLU A 50 -25.15 -23.09 -3.12
N LEU A 51 -25.83 -22.13 -3.76
CA LEU A 51 -27.19 -21.69 -3.42
C LEU A 51 -28.22 -22.83 -3.54
N ARG A 52 -28.17 -23.63 -4.62
CA ARG A 52 -29.00 -24.84 -4.81
C ARG A 52 -28.80 -25.90 -3.72
N ASN A 53 -27.73 -25.85 -2.94
CA ASN A 53 -27.51 -26.77 -1.82
C ASN A 53 -27.85 -26.15 -0.47
N LEU A 54 -27.59 -24.85 -0.30
CA LEU A 54 -27.99 -24.09 0.89
C LEU A 54 -29.51 -23.99 1.02
N LEU A 55 -30.20 -23.62 -0.06
CA LEU A 55 -31.65 -23.39 -0.11
C LEU A 55 -32.47 -24.70 -0.21
N LYS A 56 -31.93 -25.80 0.32
CA LYS A 56 -32.65 -27.03 0.68
C LYS A 56 -33.07 -27.03 2.15
N ASP A 57 -32.38 -26.25 2.98
CA ASP A 57 -32.75 -25.99 4.37
C ASP A 57 -33.75 -24.82 4.40
N PRO A 58 -34.97 -24.99 4.95
CA PRO A 58 -36.00 -23.95 5.00
C PRO A 58 -35.52 -22.65 5.67
N THR A 59 -34.62 -22.74 6.65
CA THR A 59 -34.06 -21.60 7.39
C THR A 59 -33.39 -20.58 6.45
N TYR A 60 -32.81 -21.05 5.35
CA TYR A 60 -32.20 -20.18 4.34
C TYR A 60 -33.17 -19.77 3.24
N GLN A 61 -34.27 -20.50 3.03
CA GLN A 61 -35.34 -20.10 2.11
C GLN A 61 -36.07 -18.85 2.62
N GLU A 62 -36.32 -18.77 3.94
CA GLU A 62 -36.89 -17.57 4.59
C GLU A 62 -36.02 -16.30 4.40
N MET A 63 -34.73 -16.46 4.11
CA MET A 63 -33.85 -15.33 3.80
C MET A 63 -34.17 -14.70 2.43
N PHE A 64 -34.77 -15.44 1.49
CA PHE A 64 -35.09 -14.99 0.14
C PHE A 64 -36.53 -15.34 -0.27
N PRO A 65 -37.57 -14.78 0.39
CA PRO A 65 -38.96 -15.18 0.19
C PRO A 65 -39.51 -14.90 -1.22
N ASN A 66 -38.83 -14.06 -2.00
CA ASN A 66 -39.19 -13.71 -3.38
C ASN A 66 -38.44 -14.56 -4.43
N LEU A 67 -37.67 -15.57 -4.02
CA LEU A 67 -36.90 -16.43 -4.91
C LEU A 67 -37.66 -17.72 -5.23
N GLU A 68 -38.30 -17.75 -6.40
CA GLU A 68 -38.90 -18.97 -6.93
C GLU A 68 -37.84 -20.07 -7.13
N THR A 69 -37.96 -21.16 -6.38
CA THR A 69 -37.00 -22.27 -6.41
C THR A 69 -36.91 -22.92 -7.79
N GLU A 70 -38.01 -23.01 -8.53
CA GLU A 70 -38.03 -23.53 -9.91
C GLU A 70 -37.11 -22.75 -10.86
N ILE A 71 -36.97 -21.43 -10.67
CA ILE A 71 -36.02 -20.62 -11.43
C ILE A 71 -34.58 -20.95 -10.99
N LEU A 72 -34.30 -21.02 -9.69
CA LEU A 72 -32.97 -21.36 -9.16
C LEU A 72 -32.45 -22.72 -9.66
N TYR A 73 -33.29 -23.75 -9.64
CA TYR A 73 -32.91 -25.12 -10.03
C TYR A 73 -32.85 -25.34 -11.55
N SER A 74 -33.29 -24.40 -12.39
CA SER A 74 -33.19 -24.51 -13.85
C SER A 74 -31.76 -24.34 -14.36
N ASP A 75 -31.25 -25.25 -15.20
CA ASP A 75 -29.88 -25.15 -15.73
C ASP A 75 -29.61 -23.89 -16.58
N LYS A 76 -30.64 -23.25 -17.14
CA LYS A 76 -30.54 -21.91 -17.75
C LYS A 76 -30.10 -20.81 -16.78
N THR A 77 -30.13 -21.05 -15.47
CA THR A 77 -29.67 -20.10 -14.44
C THR A 77 -28.15 -20.12 -14.27
N LEU A 78 -27.47 -21.12 -14.84
CA LEU A 78 -26.00 -21.25 -14.82
C LEU A 78 -25.31 -20.28 -15.81
N ASP A 79 -25.93 -19.93 -16.94
CA ASP A 79 -25.45 -18.84 -17.81
C ASP A 79 -25.94 -17.49 -17.26
N VAL A 80 -25.02 -16.60 -16.88
CA VAL A 80 -25.34 -15.27 -16.34
C VAL A 80 -26.15 -14.39 -17.32
N LYS A 81 -26.09 -14.68 -18.62
CA LYS A 81 -26.76 -13.90 -19.69
C LYS A 81 -28.23 -14.30 -19.88
N GLU A 82 -28.60 -15.49 -19.40
CA GLU A 82 -29.96 -16.01 -19.51
C GLU A 82 -30.92 -15.28 -18.57
N LYS A 83 -32.19 -15.14 -19.00
CA LYS A 83 -33.19 -14.39 -18.23
C LYS A 83 -33.37 -14.95 -16.81
N ARG A 84 -33.20 -16.26 -16.64
CA ARG A 84 -33.35 -16.94 -15.33
C ARG A 84 -32.24 -16.61 -14.34
N ALA A 85 -30.98 -16.47 -14.78
CA ALA A 85 -29.90 -16.00 -13.91
C ALA A 85 -30.18 -14.57 -13.40
N ARG A 86 -30.62 -13.68 -14.30
CA ARG A 86 -31.07 -12.34 -13.94
C ARG A 86 -32.24 -12.34 -12.95
N GLN A 87 -33.25 -13.18 -13.16
CA GLN A 87 -34.39 -13.30 -12.25
C GLN A 87 -33.96 -13.77 -10.84
N VAL A 88 -33.05 -14.75 -10.73
CA VAL A 88 -32.50 -15.18 -9.44
C VAL A 88 -31.73 -14.04 -8.76
N TYR A 89 -30.93 -13.28 -9.50
CA TYR A 89 -30.26 -12.10 -8.98
C TYR A 89 -31.27 -11.05 -8.47
N GLU A 90 -32.27 -10.68 -9.27
CA GLU A 90 -33.28 -9.67 -8.91
C GLU A 90 -34.13 -10.09 -7.70
N SER A 91 -34.58 -11.35 -7.63
CA SER A 91 -35.24 -11.95 -6.45
C SER A 91 -34.36 -11.98 -5.19
N CYS A 92 -33.05 -12.13 -5.34
CA CYS A 92 -32.09 -12.05 -4.22
C CYS A 92 -31.74 -10.61 -3.80
N MET A 93 -31.98 -9.61 -4.65
CA MET A 93 -31.65 -8.21 -4.39
C MET A 93 -32.79 -7.39 -3.79
N ASN A 94 -34.05 -7.76 -4.02
CA ASN A 94 -35.26 -7.11 -3.50
C ASN A 94 -35.38 -5.58 -3.73
N LYS A 95 -36.19 -5.16 -4.71
CA LYS A 95 -36.84 -3.85 -4.69
C LYS A 95 -38.34 -4.02 -5.03
N PRO A 96 -39.30 -3.61 -4.19
CA PRO A 96 -39.22 -3.18 -2.78
C PRO A 96 -39.90 -4.16 -1.80
N MET A 97 -39.77 -3.89 -0.50
CA MET A 97 -40.77 -4.29 0.50
C MET A 97 -41.20 -3.05 1.27
N LEU A 98 -42.51 -2.92 1.53
CA LEU A 98 -43.01 -2.01 2.56
C LEU A 98 -42.66 -2.62 3.93
N VAL A 99 -41.77 -1.96 4.67
CA VAL A 99 -41.60 -2.23 6.10
C VAL A 99 -42.62 -1.37 6.83
N LYS A 100 -43.43 -2.00 7.69
CA LYS A 100 -44.32 -1.29 8.62
C LYS A 100 -43.77 -1.40 10.03
N GLU A 101 -43.63 -0.24 10.66
CA GLU A 101 -43.42 -0.01 12.10
C GLU A 101 -42.10 -0.53 12.76
N ASP A 102 -41.26 0.46 13.11
CA ASP A 102 -40.37 0.53 14.29
C ASP A 102 -39.16 -0.43 14.48
N GLU A 103 -38.33 -0.60 13.44
CA GLU A 103 -36.88 -0.72 13.67
C GLU A 103 -36.13 0.61 13.40
N GLU A 104 -35.89 1.31 14.50
CA GLU A 104 -35.08 2.50 14.77
C GLU A 104 -34.22 3.13 13.67
N MET A 105 -34.56 4.40 13.34
CA MET A 105 -33.68 5.39 12.71
C MET A 105 -32.54 5.86 13.66
N LYS A 106 -31.79 4.92 14.24
CA LYS A 106 -30.63 5.16 15.13
C LYS A 106 -29.30 4.64 14.56
N SER A 107 -29.33 3.85 13.48
CA SER A 107 -28.11 3.30 12.89
C SER A 107 -27.28 4.40 12.23
N PHE A 108 -26.15 4.73 12.86
CA PHE A 108 -25.11 5.57 12.25
C PHE A 108 -24.64 4.93 10.94
N ILE A 109 -24.72 5.67 9.83
CA ILE A 109 -24.33 5.20 8.50
C ILE A 109 -22.83 5.44 8.33
N GLU A 110 -22.04 4.41 8.00
CA GLU A 110 -20.60 4.54 7.76
C GLU A 110 -20.30 5.56 6.63
N PRO A 111 -19.65 6.71 6.89
CA PRO A 111 -19.62 7.78 5.90
C PRO A 111 -18.65 7.50 4.74
N ASN A 112 -19.14 7.77 3.53
CA ASN A 112 -18.39 7.60 2.28
C ASN A 112 -17.26 8.64 2.15
N LYS A 113 -16.03 8.19 1.86
CA LYS A 113 -14.91 9.05 1.44
C LYS A 113 -14.60 8.87 -0.06
N PRO A 114 -14.06 9.89 -0.75
CA PRO A 114 -13.53 9.74 -2.10
C PRO A 114 -12.48 8.63 -2.20
N MET A 115 -12.58 7.80 -3.23
CA MET A 115 -11.62 6.72 -3.48
C MET A 115 -10.31 7.25 -4.08
N TYR A 116 -10.42 8.14 -5.08
CA TYR A 116 -9.30 8.66 -5.85
C TYR A 116 -8.79 10.02 -5.32
N ARG A 117 -7.47 10.28 -5.46
CA ARG A 117 -6.87 11.62 -5.45
C ARG A 117 -6.45 11.95 -6.89
N ILE A 118 -6.64 13.20 -7.31
CA ILE A 118 -6.18 13.72 -8.60
C ILE A 118 -5.29 14.96 -8.38
N PHE A 119 -4.41 15.25 -9.33
CA PHE A 119 -3.49 16.40 -9.27
C PHE A 119 -3.78 17.43 -10.38
N SER A 120 -4.22 17.01 -11.57
CA SER A 120 -4.83 17.87 -12.60
C SER A 120 -6.17 17.32 -13.13
N ILE A 121 -6.86 18.05 -14.01
CA ILE A 121 -8.11 17.56 -14.63
C ILE A 121 -7.89 16.49 -15.72
N ASP A 122 -6.71 16.42 -16.34
CA ASP A 122 -6.35 15.27 -17.19
C ASP A 122 -6.26 13.99 -16.34
N ASP A 123 -5.93 14.15 -15.06
CA ASP A 123 -6.14 13.12 -14.05
C ASP A 123 -7.63 12.90 -13.72
N MET A 124 -8.57 13.24 -14.61
CA MET A 124 -9.93 12.70 -14.71
C MET A 124 -10.23 11.87 -15.97
N ARG A 125 -9.30 11.64 -16.90
CA ARG A 125 -9.55 10.81 -18.12
C ARG A 125 -9.45 9.28 -17.93
N GLU A 126 -8.31 8.76 -17.48
CA GLU A 126 -8.01 7.30 -17.35
C GLU A 126 -8.67 6.58 -16.12
N ILE A 127 -9.95 6.81 -15.77
CA ILE A 127 -10.71 6.02 -14.74
C ILE A 127 -12.00 5.61 -15.43
N LYS A 128 -12.33 4.32 -15.39
CA LYS A 128 -13.54 3.79 -15.99
C LYS A 128 -14.67 3.66 -14.95
N GLY A 129 -15.90 3.45 -15.43
CA GLY A 129 -17.10 3.37 -14.60
C GLY A 129 -17.72 4.73 -14.20
N LEU A 130 -17.11 5.85 -14.61
CA LEU A 130 -17.69 7.19 -14.52
C LEU A 130 -18.65 7.44 -15.70
N THR A 131 -19.75 8.15 -15.50
CA THR A 131 -20.78 8.37 -16.54
C THR A 131 -20.55 9.58 -17.45
N GLY A 132 -19.52 10.39 -17.21
CA GLY A 132 -19.27 11.65 -17.94
C GLY A 132 -20.00 12.86 -17.34
N GLU A 133 -21.11 12.65 -16.63
CA GLU A 133 -21.79 13.68 -15.84
C GLU A 133 -21.28 13.73 -14.39
N TYR A 134 -21.02 14.92 -13.88
CA TYR A 134 -20.44 15.14 -12.56
C TYR A 134 -21.11 16.28 -11.79
N ILE A 135 -20.95 16.23 -10.47
CA ILE A 135 -21.27 17.31 -9.55
C ILE A 135 -20.00 17.60 -8.74
N ILE A 136 -19.45 18.79 -8.94
CA ILE A 136 -18.29 19.33 -8.23
C ILE A 136 -18.79 19.98 -6.95
N GLN A 137 -18.27 19.56 -5.80
CA GLN A 137 -18.58 20.16 -4.50
C GLN A 137 -17.32 20.67 -3.80
N GLU A 138 -17.48 21.70 -2.98
CA GLU A 138 -16.42 22.22 -2.11
C GLU A 138 -15.92 21.16 -1.13
N LYS A 139 -14.59 21.11 -0.94
CA LYS A 139 -13.96 20.29 0.08
C LYS A 139 -13.58 21.15 1.28
N TYR A 140 -14.50 21.23 2.24
CA TYR A 140 -14.32 21.94 3.51
C TYR A 140 -13.20 21.31 4.37
N ASP A 141 -12.25 22.10 4.89
CA ASP A 141 -11.22 21.64 5.86
C ASP A 141 -11.78 21.63 7.30
N GLY A 142 -12.87 20.90 7.51
CA GLY A 142 -13.64 20.85 8.76
C GLY A 142 -13.57 19.50 9.48
N LEU A 143 -14.65 19.12 10.17
CA LEU A 143 -14.89 17.79 10.73
C LEU A 143 -16.22 17.18 10.25
N ARG A 144 -16.13 16.03 9.57
CA ARG A 144 -17.26 15.25 9.11
C ARG A 144 -18.25 14.89 10.22
N VAL A 145 -19.50 15.28 10.02
CA VAL A 145 -20.64 15.05 10.91
C VAL A 145 -21.83 14.47 10.14
N GLN A 146 -22.64 13.67 10.84
CA GLN A 146 -23.88 13.11 10.30
C GLN A 146 -25.06 13.55 11.18
N VAL A 147 -26.02 14.27 10.60
CA VAL A 147 -27.14 14.91 11.32
C VAL A 147 -28.42 14.11 11.09
N HIS A 148 -28.99 13.57 12.16
CA HIS A 148 -30.24 12.79 12.17
C HIS A 148 -31.38 13.64 12.74
N LYS A 149 -32.57 13.61 12.13
CA LYS A 149 -33.83 14.10 12.70
C LYS A 149 -34.88 12.97 12.65
N LYS A 150 -35.32 12.47 13.81
CA LYS A 150 -36.57 11.67 13.95
C LYS A 150 -37.57 12.52 14.73
N GLY A 151 -38.48 13.18 14.01
CA GLY A 151 -39.41 14.19 14.54
C GLY A 151 -38.67 15.30 15.31
N ASP A 152 -38.98 15.42 16.60
CA ASP A 152 -38.39 16.40 17.52
C ASP A 152 -36.96 16.05 17.99
N LYS A 153 -36.48 14.83 17.75
CA LYS A 153 -35.14 14.41 18.17
C LYS A 153 -34.12 14.68 17.08
N ILE A 154 -33.24 15.64 17.33
CA ILE A 154 -31.99 15.82 16.59
C ILE A 154 -30.88 14.98 17.25
N THR A 155 -29.99 14.39 16.46
CA THR A 155 -28.76 13.73 16.96
C THR A 155 -27.64 13.90 15.94
N ILE A 156 -26.43 14.23 16.38
CA ILE A 156 -25.29 14.57 15.52
C ILE A 156 -24.11 13.67 15.88
N TYR A 157 -23.64 12.89 14.91
CA TYR A 157 -22.55 11.94 15.08
C TYR A 157 -21.27 12.42 14.40
N SER A 158 -20.10 12.10 14.98
CA SER A 158 -18.80 12.24 14.31
C SER A 158 -18.59 11.19 13.21
N PHE A 159 -17.57 11.36 12.36
CA PHE A 159 -17.11 10.33 11.41
C PHE A 159 -16.94 8.91 12.00
N SER A 160 -16.67 8.81 13.30
CA SER A 160 -16.48 7.55 14.04
C SER A 160 -17.72 7.05 14.78
N GLY A 161 -18.91 7.60 14.50
CA GLY A 161 -20.18 7.19 15.11
C GLY A 161 -20.37 7.61 16.57
N ARG A 162 -19.48 8.44 17.14
CA ARG A 162 -19.68 9.01 18.48
C ARG A 162 -20.74 10.09 18.41
N ASP A 163 -21.73 10.03 19.28
CA ASP A 163 -22.66 11.14 19.52
C ASP A 163 -21.87 12.36 20.04
N ILE A 164 -22.05 13.49 19.36
CA ILE A 164 -21.47 14.80 19.71
C ILE A 164 -22.54 15.90 19.70
N THR A 165 -23.82 15.53 19.86
CA THR A 165 -24.99 16.43 19.77
C THR A 165 -24.88 17.64 20.70
N SER A 166 -24.31 17.46 21.90
CA SER A 166 -24.08 18.54 22.87
C SER A 166 -23.06 19.60 22.41
N LYS A 167 -22.33 19.37 21.32
CA LYS A 167 -21.40 20.34 20.72
C LYS A 167 -22.03 21.27 19.68
N PHE A 168 -23.31 21.08 19.38
CA PHE A 168 -24.02 21.82 18.34
C PHE A 168 -25.36 22.44 18.83
N PRO A 169 -25.43 23.08 20.01
CA PRO A 169 -26.70 23.51 20.61
C PRO A 169 -27.50 24.48 19.72
N LYS A 170 -26.83 25.42 19.03
CA LYS A 170 -27.48 26.34 18.07
C LYS A 170 -28.18 25.58 16.93
N CYS A 171 -27.51 24.60 16.33
CA CYS A 171 -28.03 23.77 15.24
C CYS A 171 -29.15 22.83 15.72
N VAL A 172 -28.98 22.18 16.88
CA VAL A 172 -29.99 21.31 17.50
C VAL A 172 -31.29 22.08 17.78
N LYS A 173 -31.19 23.31 18.31
CA LYS A 173 -32.34 24.19 18.49
C LYS A 173 -33.00 24.51 17.14
N TYR A 174 -32.23 25.01 16.17
CA TYR A 174 -32.76 25.42 14.87
C TYR A 174 -33.48 24.28 14.12
N LEU A 175 -32.86 23.11 14.00
CA LEU A 175 -33.47 21.97 13.30
C LEU A 175 -34.65 21.33 14.05
N LYS A 176 -34.79 21.60 15.36
CA LYS A 176 -35.98 21.24 16.12
C LYS A 176 -37.13 22.21 15.87
N GLU A 177 -36.86 23.51 15.78
CA GLU A 177 -37.85 24.57 15.50
C GLU A 177 -38.39 24.56 14.06
N LYS A 178 -37.83 23.74 13.17
CA LYS A 178 -38.32 23.55 11.79
C LYS A 178 -39.18 22.30 11.66
N ASP A 179 -40.46 22.52 11.34
CA ASP A 179 -41.35 21.47 10.84
C ASP A 179 -40.81 20.95 9.51
N THR A 180 -40.21 19.75 9.57
CA THR A 180 -39.45 19.12 8.49
C THR A 180 -39.51 17.61 8.67
N ASN A 181 -39.59 16.89 7.55
CA ASN A 181 -39.65 15.44 7.52
C ASN A 181 -38.41 14.78 8.17
N ASN A 182 -38.54 13.51 8.56
CA ASN A 182 -37.41 12.72 9.06
C ASN A 182 -36.24 12.70 8.05
N PHE A 183 -35.00 12.84 8.52
CA PHE A 183 -33.82 12.86 7.65
C PHE A 183 -32.53 12.36 8.29
N ILE A 184 -31.58 11.97 7.44
CA ILE A 184 -30.16 11.79 7.78
C ILE A 184 -29.32 12.53 6.73
N LEU A 185 -28.58 13.56 7.16
CA LEU A 185 -27.72 14.43 6.34
C LEU A 185 -26.24 14.10 6.59
N ASP A 186 -25.39 14.24 5.56
CA ASP A 186 -23.93 14.16 5.65
C ASP A 186 -23.34 15.56 5.42
N GLY A 187 -22.49 16.02 6.33
CA GLY A 187 -21.95 17.38 6.32
C GLY A 187 -20.56 17.48 6.94
N GLU A 188 -19.90 18.62 6.78
CA GLU A 188 -18.62 18.93 7.43
C GLU A 188 -18.84 20.15 8.34
N ALA A 189 -18.59 19.99 9.64
CA ALA A 189 -18.62 21.08 10.60
C ALA A 189 -17.33 21.92 10.47
N VAL A 190 -17.43 23.23 10.30
CA VAL A 190 -16.31 24.15 10.25
C VAL A 190 -16.48 25.20 11.34
N LEU A 191 -15.43 25.45 12.12
CA LEU A 191 -15.41 26.51 13.11
C LEU A 191 -15.10 27.85 12.45
N TYR A 192 -15.84 28.91 12.78
CA TYR A 192 -15.58 30.26 12.32
C TYR A 192 -15.18 31.18 13.49
N LYS A 193 -14.41 32.21 13.15
CA LYS A 193 -14.16 33.37 14.00
C LYS A 193 -14.21 34.64 13.15
N ASP A 194 -14.94 35.65 13.61
CA ASP A 194 -15.07 36.94 12.92
C ASP A 194 -15.55 36.79 11.45
N ASN A 195 -16.37 35.76 11.19
CA ASN A 195 -16.80 35.22 9.88
C ASN A 195 -15.73 34.60 8.96
N GLU A 196 -14.46 34.57 9.36
CA GLU A 196 -13.42 33.78 8.69
C GLU A 196 -13.44 32.32 9.19
N PRO A 197 -13.24 31.32 8.31
CA PRO A 197 -13.14 29.92 8.71
C PRO A 197 -11.78 29.61 9.35
N LEU A 198 -11.79 28.75 10.37
CA LEU A 198 -10.59 28.22 11.02
C LEU A 198 -10.29 26.80 10.53
N VAL A 199 -9.03 26.39 10.62
CA VAL A 199 -8.58 25.08 10.12
C VAL A 199 -9.18 23.93 10.94
N ARG A 200 -9.19 22.74 10.36
CA ARG A 200 -9.64 21.48 10.99
C ARG A 200 -9.06 21.23 12.39
N ALA A 201 -7.83 21.65 12.64
CA ALA A 201 -7.19 21.51 13.96
C ALA A 201 -7.89 22.35 15.05
N ASP A 202 -8.26 23.60 14.75
CA ASP A 202 -9.01 24.47 15.67
C ASP A 202 -10.43 23.95 15.87
N THR A 203 -11.08 23.48 14.79
CA THR A 203 -12.40 22.83 14.86
C THR A 203 -12.37 21.59 15.75
N LEU A 204 -11.30 20.78 15.68
CA LEU A 204 -11.09 19.62 16.54
C LEU A 204 -10.77 19.99 17.99
N ALA A 205 -9.99 21.04 18.22
CA ALA A 205 -9.75 21.58 19.55
C ALA A 205 -11.08 22.03 20.20
N HIS A 206 -11.90 22.80 19.47
CA HIS A 206 -13.23 23.25 19.88
C HIS A 206 -14.16 22.09 20.27
N ILE A 207 -14.36 21.09 19.39
CA ILE A 207 -15.23 19.94 19.68
C ILE A 207 -14.77 19.16 20.94
N ASN A 208 -13.47 19.13 21.21
CA ASN A 208 -12.90 18.48 22.39
C ASN A 208 -12.88 19.36 23.67
N LYS A 209 -13.16 20.67 23.60
CA LYS A 209 -13.32 21.54 24.80
C LYS A 209 -14.46 21.02 25.68
N LYS A 210 -14.35 21.16 27.01
CA LYS A 210 -15.41 20.80 27.96
C LYS A 210 -16.52 21.86 28.14
N VAL A 211 -16.39 23.03 27.53
CA VAL A 211 -17.18 24.23 27.81
C VAL A 211 -18.11 24.56 26.65
N ASP A 212 -19.30 25.09 26.95
CA ASP A 212 -20.15 25.79 25.98
C ASP A 212 -19.48 27.09 25.53
N SER A 213 -18.73 27.03 24.43
CA SER A 213 -18.15 28.22 23.80
C SER A 213 -19.09 28.76 22.73
N GLU A 214 -19.36 30.07 22.77
CA GLU A 214 -20.27 30.76 21.84
C GLU A 214 -19.78 30.81 20.37
N GLU A 215 -18.56 30.33 20.11
CA GLU A 215 -17.86 30.27 18.82
C GLU A 215 -18.76 29.69 17.70
N ASP A 216 -18.72 30.28 16.50
CA ASP A 216 -19.64 29.97 15.41
C ASP A 216 -19.21 28.73 14.61
N ILE A 217 -19.49 27.54 15.14
CA ILE A 217 -19.39 26.29 14.39
C ILE A 217 -20.62 26.11 13.47
N LYS A 218 -20.37 25.94 12.17
CA LYS A 218 -21.39 25.84 11.10
C LYS A 218 -21.28 24.49 10.40
N ILE A 219 -22.40 23.84 10.12
CA ILE A 219 -22.43 22.54 9.40
C ILE A 219 -22.74 22.78 7.92
N HIS A 220 -21.78 22.46 7.06
CA HIS A 220 -21.95 22.48 5.60
C HIS A 220 -22.43 21.12 5.11
N VAL A 221 -23.70 21.03 4.69
CA VAL A 221 -24.34 19.81 4.19
C VAL A 221 -24.05 19.64 2.71
N PHE A 222 -23.68 18.42 2.30
CA PHE A 222 -23.38 18.10 0.89
C PHE A 222 -23.99 16.77 0.40
N ASP A 223 -24.63 15.97 1.27
CA ASP A 223 -25.34 14.74 0.89
C ASP A 223 -26.49 14.41 1.86
N ILE A 224 -27.40 13.53 1.43
CA ILE A 224 -28.54 13.04 2.22
C ILE A 224 -28.70 11.53 2.01
N MET A 225 -28.90 10.78 3.08
CA MET A 225 -29.01 9.30 3.04
C MET A 225 -30.42 8.80 3.38
N HIS A 226 -31.21 9.60 4.10
CA HIS A 226 -32.59 9.28 4.45
C HIS A 226 -33.44 10.54 4.30
N TYR A 227 -34.64 10.41 3.74
CA TYR A 227 -35.60 11.50 3.65
C TYR A 227 -37.04 10.96 3.72
N LYS A 228 -37.90 11.68 4.46
CA LYS A 228 -39.22 11.16 4.87
C LYS A 228 -38.99 9.79 5.53
N ASP A 229 -39.82 8.80 5.23
CA ASP A 229 -39.73 7.48 5.85
C ASP A 229 -38.97 6.46 4.98
N SER A 230 -37.97 6.94 4.23
CA SER A 230 -37.21 6.12 3.29
C SER A 230 -35.70 6.46 3.20
N SER A 231 -34.88 5.42 3.04
CA SER A 231 -33.45 5.54 2.71
C SER A 231 -33.27 5.93 1.24
N VAL A 232 -32.92 7.19 0.98
CA VAL A 232 -32.55 7.70 -0.35
C VAL A 232 -31.09 7.43 -0.73
N ALA A 233 -30.28 6.88 0.18
CA ALA A 233 -28.84 6.64 -0.01
C ALA A 233 -28.48 5.90 -1.31
N MET A 234 -29.28 4.89 -1.70
CA MET A 234 -29.02 4.10 -2.91
C MET A 234 -29.43 4.81 -4.20
N GLU A 235 -30.28 5.84 -4.13
CA GLU A 235 -30.66 6.64 -5.30
C GLU A 235 -29.49 7.54 -5.75
N LYS A 236 -29.56 8.04 -6.98
CA LYS A 236 -28.46 8.75 -7.64
C LYS A 236 -28.10 10.06 -6.94
N PHE A 237 -26.83 10.46 -7.02
CA PHE A 237 -26.38 11.70 -6.38
C PHE A 237 -27.07 12.96 -6.94
N GLU A 238 -27.35 13.01 -8.24
CA GLU A 238 -28.18 14.07 -8.85
C GLU A 238 -29.54 14.23 -8.13
N ASP A 239 -30.19 13.13 -7.77
CA ASP A 239 -31.53 13.16 -7.20
C ASP A 239 -31.49 13.44 -5.69
N ARG A 240 -30.44 12.97 -4.99
CA ARG A 240 -30.16 13.36 -3.60
C ARG A 240 -29.82 14.85 -3.48
N ILE A 241 -29.13 15.44 -4.47
CA ILE A 241 -28.86 16.89 -4.54
C ILE A 241 -30.14 17.67 -4.89
N LYS A 242 -30.98 17.19 -5.80
CA LYS A 242 -32.31 17.81 -6.07
C LYS A 242 -33.19 17.83 -4.81
N ILE A 243 -33.15 16.79 -3.97
CA ILE A 243 -33.84 16.79 -2.66
C ILE A 243 -33.27 17.88 -1.74
N LEU A 244 -31.95 17.99 -1.59
CA LEU A 244 -31.33 19.05 -0.78
C LEU A 244 -31.67 20.46 -1.30
N ILE A 245 -31.59 20.68 -2.61
CA ILE A 245 -31.86 21.98 -3.21
C ILE A 245 -33.34 22.34 -3.10
N GLY A 246 -34.26 21.40 -3.41
CA GLY A 246 -35.70 21.64 -3.41
C GLY A 246 -36.30 21.76 -2.00
N GLU A 247 -36.00 20.80 -1.12
CA GLU A 247 -36.68 20.68 0.17
C GLU A 247 -35.91 21.39 1.32
N PHE A 248 -34.60 21.66 1.17
CA PHE A 248 -33.75 22.17 2.27
C PHE A 248 -33.08 23.55 2.03
N SER A 249 -32.99 24.08 0.81
CA SER A 249 -32.31 25.39 0.57
C SER A 249 -32.86 26.53 1.44
N GLY A 250 -34.19 26.57 1.66
CA GLY A 250 -34.85 27.56 2.52
C GLY A 250 -34.59 27.40 4.03
N LEU A 251 -33.83 26.37 4.43
CA LEU A 251 -33.38 26.10 5.80
C LEU A 251 -31.91 26.51 6.01
N THR A 252 -31.28 27.15 5.01
CA THR A 252 -29.93 27.70 5.10
C THR A 252 -29.91 28.87 6.10
N ASN A 253 -29.02 28.83 7.08
CA ASN A 253 -28.82 29.92 8.05
C ASN A 253 -27.36 30.00 8.54
N GLU A 254 -27.11 30.78 9.60
CA GLU A 254 -25.78 30.96 10.18
C GLU A 254 -25.12 29.70 10.78
N VAL A 255 -25.83 28.57 10.96
CA VAL A 255 -25.32 27.35 11.61
C VAL A 255 -25.54 26.05 10.82
N VAL A 256 -26.46 26.02 9.85
CA VAL A 256 -26.62 24.91 8.89
C VAL A 256 -26.70 25.50 7.49
N LEU A 257 -25.79 25.07 6.63
CA LEU A 257 -25.58 25.58 5.28
C LEU A 257 -25.80 24.45 4.28
N PHE A 258 -26.66 24.66 3.29
CA PHE A 258 -27.01 23.66 2.27
C PHE A 258 -26.30 23.95 0.92
N PRO A 259 -26.30 23.00 -0.04
CA PRO A 259 -25.67 23.18 -1.34
C PRO A 259 -26.16 24.42 -2.09
N THR A 260 -25.24 25.21 -2.65
CA THR A 260 -25.53 26.38 -3.49
C THR A 260 -24.64 26.39 -4.73
N LYS A 261 -24.98 27.19 -5.74
CA LYS A 261 -24.15 27.34 -6.96
C LYS A 261 -22.72 27.83 -6.70
N GLN A 262 -22.41 28.37 -5.52
CA GLN A 262 -21.06 28.80 -5.13
C GLN A 262 -20.18 27.67 -4.56
N ASN A 263 -20.78 26.56 -4.14
CA ASN A 263 -20.08 25.43 -3.51
C ASN A 263 -20.45 24.06 -4.10
N THR A 264 -21.40 24.02 -5.05
CA THR A 264 -21.91 22.82 -5.72
C THR A 264 -22.32 23.21 -7.16
N ARG A 265 -21.64 22.66 -8.18
CA ARG A 265 -21.97 22.86 -9.60
C ARG A 265 -22.06 21.52 -10.34
N GLU A 266 -23.05 21.36 -11.22
CA GLU A 266 -23.17 20.25 -12.18
C GLU A 266 -22.31 20.55 -13.41
N ALA A 267 -21.70 19.55 -14.04
CA ALA A 267 -20.88 19.67 -15.26
C ALA A 267 -20.88 18.37 -16.08
N ASP A 268 -20.72 18.45 -17.41
CA ASP A 268 -20.62 17.28 -18.30
C ASP A 268 -19.30 17.18 -19.09
N SER A 269 -18.43 18.20 -18.99
CA SER A 269 -17.14 18.26 -19.68
C SER A 269 -15.96 18.46 -18.72
N TYR A 270 -14.76 18.01 -19.11
CA TYR A 270 -13.56 18.21 -18.29
C TYR A 270 -13.23 19.68 -18.08
N ASP A 271 -13.45 20.50 -19.10
CA ASP A 271 -13.10 21.92 -19.10
C ASP A 271 -14.01 22.69 -18.10
N GLU A 272 -15.30 22.36 -18.02
CA GLU A 272 -16.20 22.84 -16.96
C GLU A 272 -15.79 22.35 -15.57
N ILE A 273 -15.41 21.08 -15.42
CA ILE A 273 -14.96 20.55 -14.11
C ILE A 273 -13.71 21.31 -13.64
N GLU A 274 -12.77 21.66 -14.53
CA GLU A 274 -11.60 22.48 -14.19
C GLU A 274 -11.99 23.92 -13.85
N GLU A 275 -12.81 24.60 -14.68
CA GLU A 275 -13.32 25.94 -14.37
C GLU A 275 -13.99 25.98 -13.00
N TYR A 276 -14.94 25.09 -12.76
CA TYR A 276 -15.81 25.10 -11.58
C TYR A 276 -15.03 24.65 -10.34
N ALA A 277 -14.07 23.73 -10.48
CA ALA A 277 -13.15 23.39 -9.41
C ALA A 277 -12.26 24.58 -9.04
N MET A 278 -11.67 25.27 -10.03
CA MET A 278 -10.82 26.44 -9.80
C MET A 278 -11.61 27.64 -9.25
N GLU A 279 -12.91 27.74 -9.51
CA GLU A 279 -13.80 28.68 -8.83
C GLU A 279 -14.06 28.31 -7.38
N ILE A 280 -14.53 27.08 -7.10
CA ILE A 280 -14.88 26.63 -5.75
C ILE A 280 -13.63 26.57 -4.84
N MET A 281 -12.43 26.37 -5.41
CA MET A 281 -11.14 26.50 -4.69
C MET A 281 -10.74 27.94 -4.34
N LYS A 282 -11.56 28.96 -4.64
CA LYS A 282 -11.39 30.35 -4.15
C LYS A 282 -12.13 30.60 -2.84
N ASN A 283 -13.06 29.73 -2.44
CA ASN A 283 -13.82 29.88 -1.20
C ASN A 283 -12.87 29.71 0.01
N PRO A 284 -12.86 30.62 1.01
CA PRO A 284 -11.91 30.56 2.13
C PRO A 284 -11.96 29.26 2.95
N THR A 285 -13.08 28.54 2.91
CA THR A 285 -13.30 27.24 3.55
C THR A 285 -12.66 26.04 2.83
N SER A 286 -12.17 26.23 1.61
CA SER A 286 -11.84 25.17 0.66
C SER A 286 -10.39 24.70 0.74
N GLU A 287 -10.18 23.41 1.03
CA GLU A 287 -8.90 22.72 0.78
C GLU A 287 -8.86 22.04 -0.62
N GLY A 288 -9.89 22.25 -1.46
CA GLY A 288 -10.04 21.60 -2.75
C GLY A 288 -11.50 21.37 -3.16
N VAL A 289 -11.72 20.40 -4.04
CA VAL A 289 -13.07 19.91 -4.38
C VAL A 289 -13.20 18.40 -4.24
N VAL A 290 -14.44 17.97 -4.02
CA VAL A 290 -14.87 16.58 -4.20
C VAL A 290 -15.74 16.52 -5.46
N ILE A 291 -15.24 15.83 -6.49
CA ILE A 291 -15.94 15.65 -7.75
C ILE A 291 -16.63 14.28 -7.68
N LYS A 292 -17.96 14.28 -7.79
CA LYS A 292 -18.80 13.09 -7.67
C LYS A 292 -19.50 12.82 -8.99
N ASP A 293 -19.44 11.58 -9.47
CA ASP A 293 -20.28 11.11 -10.58
C ASP A 293 -21.77 11.34 -10.26
N ALA A 294 -22.49 12.01 -11.15
CA ALA A 294 -23.88 12.42 -10.91
C ALA A 294 -24.82 11.22 -10.68
N LYS A 295 -24.50 10.07 -11.31
CA LYS A 295 -25.26 8.82 -11.19
C LYS A 295 -24.80 7.93 -10.03
N SER A 296 -24.00 8.43 -9.08
CA SER A 296 -23.46 7.65 -7.97
C SER A 296 -24.41 7.44 -6.78
N SER A 297 -24.57 6.20 -6.33
CA SER A 297 -25.19 5.89 -5.02
C SER A 297 -24.25 6.20 -3.86
N TYR A 298 -24.82 6.47 -2.68
CA TYR A 298 -24.11 6.46 -1.41
C TYR A 298 -23.98 5.01 -0.92
N VAL A 299 -22.75 4.49 -0.83
CA VAL A 299 -22.50 3.06 -0.63
C VAL A 299 -22.52 2.72 0.86
N ILE A 300 -23.65 2.22 1.35
CA ILE A 300 -23.82 1.77 2.74
C ILE A 300 -22.80 0.66 3.07
N GLY A 301 -22.15 0.77 4.23
CA GLY A 301 -21.16 -0.20 4.71
C GLY A 301 -19.82 -0.20 3.96
N LYS A 302 -19.45 0.92 3.34
CA LYS A 302 -18.12 1.13 2.74
C LYS A 302 -17.55 2.52 3.01
N LYS A 303 -16.40 2.58 3.70
CA LYS A 303 -15.61 3.82 3.91
C LYS A 303 -15.13 4.54 2.64
N LYS A 304 -15.12 3.90 1.46
CA LYS A 304 -14.69 4.50 0.17
C LYS A 304 -15.76 4.34 -0.90
N ASN A 305 -16.07 5.42 -1.63
CA ASN A 305 -16.97 5.41 -2.78
C ASN A 305 -16.15 5.43 -4.09
N PRO A 306 -16.29 4.42 -4.97
CA PRO A 306 -15.52 4.30 -6.21
C PRO A 306 -15.92 5.29 -7.32
N LYS A 307 -16.92 6.14 -7.07
CA LYS A 307 -17.41 7.16 -8.00
C LYS A 307 -17.15 8.60 -7.51
N TRP A 308 -16.40 8.74 -6.40
CA TRP A 308 -16.05 10.02 -5.79
C TRP A 308 -14.54 10.26 -5.83
N ILE A 309 -14.14 11.45 -6.25
CA ILE A 309 -12.78 11.88 -6.52
C ILE A 309 -12.47 13.12 -5.65
N LYS A 310 -11.26 13.24 -5.10
CA LYS A 310 -10.81 14.49 -4.45
C LYS A 310 -9.67 15.15 -5.23
N TRP A 311 -9.81 16.44 -5.49
CA TRP A 311 -8.75 17.30 -6.01
C TRP A 311 -8.38 18.29 -4.90
N LYS A 312 -7.12 18.36 -4.51
CA LYS A 312 -6.62 19.39 -3.58
C LYS A 312 -5.73 20.36 -4.33
N LYS A 313 -5.80 21.64 -3.97
CA LYS A 313 -4.84 22.66 -4.40
C LYS A 313 -3.48 22.53 -3.70
N VAL A 314 -3.50 22.14 -2.43
CA VAL A 314 -2.29 22.01 -1.59
C VAL A 314 -1.70 20.60 -1.60
N ILE A 315 -0.37 20.59 -1.63
CA ILE A 315 0.50 19.42 -1.47
C ILE A 315 0.94 19.39 -0.01
N ASP A 316 0.74 18.27 0.66
CA ASP A 316 1.29 18.03 2.00
C ASP A 316 2.70 17.42 1.79
N LEU A 317 3.75 18.04 2.35
CA LEU A 317 5.15 17.59 2.26
C LEU A 317 5.79 17.53 3.65
N ASP A 318 6.58 16.50 3.91
CA ASP A 318 7.32 16.35 5.17
C ASP A 318 8.76 16.86 4.98
N VAL A 319 9.16 17.89 5.74
CA VAL A 319 10.42 18.61 5.52
C VAL A 319 11.23 18.78 6.79
N LEU A 320 12.56 18.67 6.67
CA LEU A 320 13.49 18.87 7.78
C LEU A 320 13.63 20.37 8.09
N VAL A 321 13.56 20.75 9.37
CA VAL A 321 13.89 22.11 9.81
C VAL A 321 15.41 22.31 9.80
N LEU A 322 15.91 22.94 8.73
CA LEU A 322 17.32 23.29 8.51
C LEU A 322 17.75 24.62 9.15
N GLY A 323 16.81 25.36 9.73
CA GLY A 323 17.11 26.66 10.34
C GLY A 323 15.88 27.36 10.89
N LYS A 324 16.04 28.11 11.98
CA LYS A 324 14.94 28.70 12.76
C LYS A 324 15.11 30.20 12.96
N ARG A 325 14.06 30.98 12.71
CA ARG A 325 14.02 32.42 13.05
C ARG A 325 12.79 32.78 13.86
N LYS A 326 13.00 33.36 15.05
CA LYS A 326 11.95 34.01 15.83
C LYS A 326 11.74 35.45 15.36
N ASN A 327 10.50 35.85 15.13
CA ASN A 327 10.10 37.18 14.68
C ASN A 327 9.71 38.08 15.85
N LYS A 328 9.73 39.41 15.65
CA LYS A 328 9.39 40.41 16.69
C LYS A 328 7.98 40.27 17.28
N ASN A 329 7.05 39.67 16.55
CA ASN A 329 5.67 39.40 16.98
C ASN A 329 5.50 38.03 17.70
N GLY A 330 6.60 37.35 18.06
CA GLY A 330 6.57 36.06 18.75
C GLY A 330 6.32 34.83 17.86
N THR A 331 6.13 35.01 16.55
CA THR A 331 6.02 33.90 15.58
C THR A 331 7.39 33.35 15.17
N PHE A 332 7.40 32.15 14.59
CA PHE A 332 8.58 31.49 14.04
C PHE A 332 8.46 31.32 12.52
N THR A 333 9.60 31.41 11.85
CA THR A 333 9.80 31.11 10.42
C THR A 333 10.87 30.03 10.32
N TYR A 334 10.61 28.96 9.59
CA TYR A 334 11.57 27.87 9.38
C TYR A 334 12.19 27.95 7.98
N MET A 335 13.49 27.64 7.89
CA MET A 335 14.15 27.20 6.67
C MET A 335 14.02 25.68 6.59
N VAL A 336 13.70 25.15 5.42
CA VAL A 336 13.26 23.76 5.27
C VAL A 336 13.93 23.04 4.11
N GLY A 337 14.18 21.74 4.30
CA GLY A 337 14.86 20.90 3.32
C GLY A 337 14.22 19.53 3.08
N VAL A 338 14.59 18.93 1.94
CA VAL A 338 14.26 17.56 1.54
C VAL A 338 15.54 16.75 1.35
N GLY A 339 15.54 15.46 1.70
CA GLY A 339 16.74 14.64 1.62
C GLY A 339 16.76 13.35 2.47
N PRO A 340 17.95 12.74 2.66
CA PRO A 340 19.25 13.24 2.21
C PRO A 340 19.41 13.27 0.67
N VAL A 341 20.43 13.99 0.21
CA VAL A 341 20.84 14.19 -1.19
C VAL A 341 22.38 14.21 -1.29
N GLU A 342 22.94 14.14 -2.51
CA GLU A 342 24.39 14.30 -2.72
C GLU A 342 24.85 15.76 -2.52
N GLU A 343 26.12 15.99 -2.16
CA GLU A 343 26.69 17.34 -1.94
C GLU A 343 26.53 18.26 -3.17
N GLU A 344 26.70 17.72 -4.39
CA GLU A 344 26.58 18.49 -5.64
C GLU A 344 25.13 18.85 -6.00
N THR A 345 24.14 18.41 -5.20
CA THR A 345 22.73 18.75 -5.42
C THR A 345 22.52 20.26 -5.33
N PRO A 346 21.89 20.91 -6.32
CA PRO A 346 21.70 22.35 -6.27
C PRO A 346 20.90 22.79 -5.03
N LYS A 347 21.55 23.63 -4.21
CA LYS A 347 21.11 24.08 -2.87
C LYS A 347 21.23 23.04 -1.74
N ALA A 348 22.10 22.05 -1.86
CA ALA A 348 22.50 21.21 -0.73
C ALA A 348 22.97 22.08 0.46
N ARG A 349 22.60 21.65 1.67
CA ARG A 349 23.10 22.13 2.95
C ARG A 349 23.39 20.93 3.83
N GLU A 350 24.55 20.92 4.46
CA GLU A 350 24.86 19.94 5.50
C GLU A 350 24.00 20.20 6.76
N TYR A 351 23.48 19.12 7.34
CA TYR A 351 22.88 19.08 8.67
C TYR A 351 23.20 17.70 9.29
N GLU A 352 23.84 17.68 10.46
CA GLU A 352 24.24 16.45 11.18
C GLU A 352 24.90 15.39 10.25
N GLY A 353 25.93 15.82 9.49
CA GLY A 353 26.72 14.97 8.59
C GLY A 353 26.00 14.52 7.31
N ASN A 354 24.78 14.98 7.05
CA ASN A 354 23.98 14.61 5.89
C ASN A 354 23.60 15.87 5.09
N PHE A 355 23.59 15.80 3.75
CA PHE A 355 23.17 16.92 2.91
C PHE A 355 21.66 16.86 2.62
N TYR A 356 20.99 18.02 2.70
CA TYR A 356 19.58 18.21 2.36
C TYR A 356 19.43 19.39 1.40
N ALA A 357 18.57 19.28 0.40
CA ALA A 357 18.32 20.40 -0.52
C ALA A 357 17.44 21.46 0.16
N ASP A 358 17.93 22.70 0.29
CA ASP A 358 17.18 23.87 0.77
C ASP A 358 16.09 24.23 -0.24
N VAL A 359 14.83 24.09 0.20
CA VAL A 359 13.65 24.35 -0.62
C VAL A 359 12.89 25.59 -0.17
N GLY A 360 13.53 26.45 0.62
CA GLY A 360 13.04 27.78 0.99
C GLY A 360 12.62 27.87 2.45
N LYS A 361 11.54 28.62 2.69
CA LYS A 361 11.09 29.01 4.04
C LYS A 361 9.59 28.90 4.20
N THR A 362 9.16 28.59 5.41
CA THR A 362 7.74 28.55 5.76
C THR A 362 7.14 29.95 5.88
N THR A 363 5.81 30.02 5.89
CA THR A 363 5.09 31.16 6.50
C THR A 363 5.28 31.19 8.02
N ASN A 364 4.76 32.24 8.67
CA ASN A 364 4.92 32.46 10.10
C ASN A 364 3.94 31.61 10.92
N THR A 365 4.45 30.79 11.85
CA THR A 365 3.63 29.99 12.79
C THR A 365 3.84 30.42 14.24
N LYS A 366 2.91 30.08 15.14
CA LYS A 366 3.07 30.22 16.60
C LYS A 366 3.72 28.98 17.24
N VAL A 367 3.75 27.85 16.54
CA VAL A 367 4.35 26.60 17.04
C VAL A 367 5.86 26.76 17.09
N ASN A 368 6.48 26.38 18.20
CA ASN A 368 7.93 26.34 18.36
C ASN A 368 8.44 24.91 18.18
N VAL A 369 8.97 24.64 16.99
CA VAL A 369 9.76 23.45 16.64
C VAL A 369 11.26 23.80 16.68
N GLU A 370 12.11 22.85 17.02
CA GLU A 370 13.58 22.96 16.97
C GLU A 370 14.15 22.50 15.62
N GLU A 371 15.41 22.83 15.35
CA GLU A 371 16.14 22.35 14.18
C GLU A 371 16.37 20.82 14.27
N GLY A 372 16.56 20.16 13.14
CA GLY A 372 16.69 18.69 13.08
C GLY A 372 15.38 17.91 13.24
N LYS A 373 14.23 18.58 13.42
CA LYS A 373 12.90 17.95 13.44
C LYS A 373 12.20 18.05 12.10
N ILE A 374 11.38 17.04 11.79
CA ILE A 374 10.48 17.06 10.64
C ILE A 374 9.24 17.88 10.98
N ILE A 375 8.79 18.70 10.04
CA ILE A 375 7.50 19.37 10.06
C ILE A 375 6.75 19.07 8.77
N ARG A 376 5.43 18.92 8.86
CA ARG A 376 4.57 18.82 7.68
C ARG A 376 4.19 20.22 7.24
N VAL A 377 4.38 20.53 5.95
CA VAL A 377 3.99 21.79 5.33
C VAL A 377 2.94 21.57 4.25
N LYS A 378 1.89 22.41 4.24
CA LYS A 378 0.98 22.58 3.11
C LYS A 378 1.64 23.54 2.11
N VAL A 379 1.80 23.13 0.86
CA VAL A 379 2.50 23.88 -0.20
C VAL A 379 1.57 24.07 -1.39
N ASP A 380 1.45 25.28 -1.89
CA ASP A 380 0.58 25.60 -3.04
C ASP A 380 1.17 25.09 -4.37
N GLU A 381 2.48 25.24 -4.56
CA GLU A 381 3.19 24.79 -5.75
C GLU A 381 4.65 24.43 -5.41
N VAL A 382 5.20 23.39 -6.04
CA VAL A 382 6.65 23.14 -6.04
C VAL A 382 7.23 23.74 -7.32
N MET A 383 8.17 24.66 -7.18
CA MET A 383 8.85 25.32 -8.29
C MET A 383 10.27 24.76 -8.47
N GLY A 384 10.82 24.87 -9.68
CA GLY A 384 12.24 24.57 -9.97
C GLY A 384 12.45 23.33 -10.83
N ASN A 385 13.67 22.75 -10.76
CA ASN A 385 14.07 21.50 -11.40
C ASN A 385 15.46 21.08 -10.92
N SER A 386 15.86 19.83 -11.15
CA SER A 386 17.14 19.26 -10.70
C SER A 386 18.42 19.93 -11.24
N LYS A 387 18.34 20.83 -12.24
CA LYS A 387 19.49 21.66 -12.67
C LYS A 387 19.61 23.01 -11.96
N LYS A 388 18.58 23.45 -11.22
CA LYS A 388 18.52 24.75 -10.53
C LYS A 388 18.09 24.65 -9.06
N GLY A 389 17.82 23.44 -8.58
CA GLY A 389 17.20 23.18 -7.29
C GLY A 389 15.69 23.44 -7.31
N PHE A 390 15.04 23.12 -6.20
CA PHE A 390 13.60 23.30 -6.00
C PHE A 390 13.31 24.41 -5.00
N SER A 391 12.06 24.86 -4.94
CA SER A 391 11.56 25.73 -3.89
C SER A 391 10.06 25.57 -3.71
N LEU A 392 9.60 25.59 -2.47
CA LEU A 392 8.19 25.48 -2.10
C LEU A 392 7.55 26.87 -2.14
N TYR A 393 6.51 27.03 -2.95
CA TYR A 393 5.71 28.26 -2.97
C TYR A 393 4.64 28.21 -1.86
N ASN A 394 4.57 29.29 -1.08
CA ASN A 394 3.64 29.45 0.04
C ASN A 394 3.63 28.24 1.03
N ALA A 395 4.80 27.75 1.45
CA ALA A 395 4.88 26.64 2.40
C ALA A 395 4.34 27.01 3.78
N GLN A 396 3.14 26.56 4.14
CA GLN A 396 2.50 26.82 5.43
C GLN A 396 2.77 25.67 6.40
N PHE A 397 3.19 25.97 7.63
CA PHE A 397 3.28 24.96 8.69
C PHE A 397 1.91 24.31 8.93
N HIS A 398 1.83 22.98 8.89
CA HIS A 398 0.59 22.23 9.13
C HIS A 398 0.60 21.52 10.49
N GLU A 399 1.58 20.64 10.72
CA GLU A 399 1.68 19.80 11.92
C GLU A 399 3.12 19.31 12.14
N ILE A 400 3.38 18.68 13.30
CA ILE A 400 4.59 17.89 13.54
C ILE A 400 4.20 16.42 13.34
N PRO A 401 4.59 15.76 12.24
CA PRO A 401 4.20 14.39 11.94
C PRO A 401 5.01 13.36 12.74
N GLU A 402 4.45 12.16 12.91
CA GLU A 402 5.13 11.01 13.53
C GLU A 402 6.08 10.30 12.53
N VAL A 403 6.99 11.05 11.88
CA VAL A 403 8.02 10.51 10.97
C VAL A 403 9.41 11.05 11.32
N SER A 404 10.43 10.22 11.11
CA SER A 404 11.84 10.53 11.38
C SER A 404 12.58 11.21 10.22
N GLU A 405 12.03 11.15 9.00
CA GLU A 405 12.70 11.61 7.78
C GLU A 405 11.83 12.61 7.00
N SER A 406 12.51 13.46 6.21
CA SER A 406 11.87 14.30 5.21
C SER A 406 11.59 13.53 3.92
N ASP A 407 10.64 14.05 3.13
CA ASP A 407 10.50 13.77 1.71
C ASP A 407 11.83 13.85 0.96
N LYS A 408 11.92 13.13 -0.16
CA LYS A 408 13.13 13.05 -0.99
C LYS A 408 13.06 14.04 -2.15
N LEU A 409 14.22 14.40 -2.71
CA LEU A 409 14.33 15.30 -3.87
C LEU A 409 13.46 14.85 -5.07
N ILE A 410 13.32 13.52 -5.25
CA ILE A 410 12.49 12.92 -6.30
C ILE A 410 10.98 13.19 -6.12
N THR A 411 10.50 13.39 -4.88
CA THR A 411 9.11 13.85 -4.64
C THR A 411 8.88 15.19 -5.32
N LEU A 412 9.83 16.12 -5.18
CA LEU A 412 9.74 17.46 -5.79
C LEU A 412 9.87 17.41 -7.33
N GLU A 413 10.71 16.53 -7.87
CA GLU A 413 10.74 16.26 -9.32
C GLU A 413 9.39 15.81 -9.87
N PHE A 414 8.61 15.00 -9.14
CA PHE A 414 7.29 14.58 -9.58
C PHE A 414 6.21 15.67 -9.50
N LEU A 415 6.34 16.58 -8.54
CA LEU A 415 5.40 17.67 -8.31
C LEU A 415 5.60 18.85 -9.27
N THR A 416 6.80 19.00 -9.85
CA THR A 416 7.12 20.06 -10.84
C THR A 416 6.73 19.74 -12.29
N LYS A 417 6.06 18.60 -12.58
CA LYS A 417 5.73 18.20 -13.98
C LYS A 417 4.36 17.54 -14.17
N ASN A 418 3.60 18.15 -15.10
CA ASN A 418 2.26 17.79 -15.55
C ASN A 418 2.00 16.29 -15.74
N GLY A 419 0.80 15.88 -15.30
CA GLY A 419 0.07 14.69 -15.74
C GLY A 419 0.39 13.39 -15.01
N ARG A 420 -0.66 12.63 -14.68
CA ARG A 420 -1.13 11.40 -15.37
C ARG A 420 -2.02 10.58 -14.42
N LYS A 421 -2.70 9.55 -14.95
CA LYS A 421 -3.79 8.86 -14.23
C LYS A 421 -3.75 7.30 -14.29
N SER A 422 -4.90 6.60 -14.33
CA SER A 422 -5.31 5.49 -13.45
C SER A 422 -5.36 4.02 -13.98
N LEU A 423 -5.34 3.02 -13.07
CA LEU A 423 -5.10 1.56 -13.28
C LEU A 423 -6.43 0.77 -13.12
N ALA A 424 -7.60 1.38 -13.34
CA ALA A 424 -8.96 0.84 -13.15
C ALA A 424 -9.19 -0.70 -13.31
N ASP A 425 -8.41 -1.50 -14.05
CA ASP A 425 -8.32 -1.54 -15.52
C ASP A 425 -7.33 -2.59 -16.05
N TYR A 426 -6.27 -2.93 -15.31
CA TYR A 426 -5.14 -3.70 -15.87
C TYR A 426 -4.98 -5.09 -15.26
N LYS A 427 -5.49 -6.10 -16.00
CA LYS A 427 -5.14 -7.51 -15.84
C LYS A 427 -3.68 -7.75 -16.24
N VAL A 428 -2.99 -8.66 -15.54
CA VAL A 428 -1.64 -9.12 -15.89
C VAL A 428 -1.73 -10.28 -16.89
N GLU A 429 -1.94 -9.96 -18.17
CA GLU A 429 -1.74 -10.92 -19.27
C GLU A 429 -0.90 -10.31 -20.41
N ALA A 430 -0.35 -11.20 -21.25
CA ALA A 430 0.72 -10.96 -22.21
C ALA A 430 0.57 -9.68 -23.08
N LEU A 431 1.65 -8.97 -23.44
CA LEU A 431 2.63 -9.49 -24.39
C LEU A 431 4.09 -8.97 -24.21
N LYS A 432 5.00 -9.93 -24.03
CA LYS A 432 6.37 -10.01 -24.58
C LYS A 432 7.54 -9.18 -24.00
N LYS A 433 7.39 -8.07 -23.25
CA LYS A 433 8.58 -7.30 -22.79
C LYS A 433 8.55 -6.74 -21.36
N SER A 434 9.53 -7.20 -20.54
CA SER A 434 9.80 -6.81 -19.14
C SER A 434 8.67 -7.08 -18.13
N TYR A 435 9.00 -7.16 -16.84
CA TYR A 435 8.00 -7.16 -15.76
C TYR A 435 7.21 -5.85 -15.76
N VAL A 436 5.93 -5.93 -15.42
CA VAL A 436 4.96 -4.83 -15.43
C VAL A 436 4.15 -4.91 -14.14
N ILE A 437 3.97 -3.79 -13.44
CA ILE A 437 3.18 -3.76 -12.20
C ILE A 437 1.82 -3.07 -12.39
N THR A 438 0.87 -3.51 -11.56
CA THR A 438 -0.50 -3.03 -11.51
C THR A 438 -1.08 -3.16 -10.09
N ASP A 439 -1.83 -2.14 -9.65
CA ASP A 439 -2.57 -2.10 -8.38
C ASP A 439 -4.10 -2.12 -8.59
N GLY A 440 -4.57 -2.14 -9.85
CA GLY A 440 -5.98 -2.10 -10.19
C GLY A 440 -6.69 -0.76 -9.95
N VAL A 441 -5.98 0.36 -9.69
CA VAL A 441 -6.52 1.71 -9.42
C VAL A 441 -5.75 2.91 -10.04
N HIS A 442 -4.40 2.94 -10.22
CA HIS A 442 -3.57 4.14 -10.65
C HIS A 442 -2.47 4.12 -11.83
N GLY A 443 -2.67 3.83 -13.14
CA GLY A 443 -1.78 3.90 -14.37
C GLY A 443 -1.55 2.58 -15.21
N ILE A 444 -0.37 2.28 -15.80
CA ILE A 444 0.28 0.92 -15.91
C ILE A 444 1.77 1.12 -16.22
N ALA A 445 2.71 0.43 -15.55
CA ALA A 445 4.13 0.77 -15.66
C ALA A 445 5.00 -0.46 -15.92
N LYS A 446 5.79 -0.42 -17.00
CA LYS A 446 6.81 -1.42 -17.29
C LYS A 446 8.08 -1.05 -16.53
N MET A 447 8.66 -2.03 -15.86
CA MET A 447 9.85 -1.83 -15.05
C MET A 447 11.10 -1.76 -15.94
N ASN A 448 12.00 -0.86 -15.59
CA ASN A 448 13.35 -0.81 -16.14
C ASN A 448 14.23 -1.68 -15.25
N LEU A 449 14.54 -2.88 -15.73
CA LEU A 449 15.23 -3.94 -14.98
C LEU A 449 16.46 -4.39 -15.75
N GLU A 450 17.54 -4.61 -15.02
CA GLU A 450 18.77 -5.25 -15.47
C GLU A 450 19.04 -6.49 -14.61
N LEU A 451 19.82 -7.44 -15.13
CA LEU A 451 20.45 -8.49 -14.36
C LEU A 451 21.93 -8.17 -14.24
N ASN A 452 22.44 -8.15 -13.00
CA ASN A 452 23.87 -8.05 -12.70
C ASN A 452 24.31 -9.28 -11.89
N MET A 453 25.57 -9.31 -11.45
CA MET A 453 26.15 -10.43 -10.68
C MET A 453 25.42 -10.72 -9.36
N ASP A 454 24.76 -9.70 -8.80
CA ASP A 454 24.16 -9.72 -7.46
C ASP A 454 22.64 -9.95 -7.51
N GLY A 455 22.06 -10.07 -8.72
CA GLY A 455 20.67 -10.40 -8.97
C GLY A 455 19.95 -9.44 -9.93
N LEU A 456 18.74 -9.04 -9.55
CA LEU A 456 17.84 -8.24 -10.39
C LEU A 456 17.79 -6.78 -9.93
N VAL A 457 18.38 -5.89 -10.73
CA VAL A 457 18.52 -4.46 -10.42
C VAL A 457 17.34 -3.67 -11.02
N PHE A 458 16.81 -2.72 -10.25
CA PHE A 458 15.69 -1.88 -10.65
C PHE A 458 16.12 -0.42 -10.86
N HIS A 459 15.94 0.07 -12.09
CA HIS A 459 16.35 1.40 -12.56
C HIS A 459 15.14 2.31 -12.81
N GLY A 460 14.08 2.17 -12.00
CA GLY A 460 12.82 2.91 -12.18
C GLY A 460 11.91 2.33 -13.26
N PHE A 461 11.00 3.16 -13.79
CA PHE A 461 10.00 2.75 -14.77
C PHE A 461 10.27 3.33 -16.16
N LYS A 462 9.93 2.56 -17.21
CA LYS A 462 10.08 2.99 -18.61
C LYS A 462 9.06 4.06 -18.99
N GLU A 463 7.88 4.04 -18.38
CA GLU A 463 6.84 5.05 -18.52
C GLU A 463 6.68 5.88 -17.24
N LYS A 464 6.65 7.22 -17.36
CA LYS A 464 6.40 8.15 -16.24
C LYS A 464 4.91 8.48 -16.06
N ASN A 465 4.05 7.50 -15.75
CA ASN A 465 2.61 7.71 -15.51
C ASN A 465 2.21 7.56 -14.04
N LEU A 466 0.93 7.70 -13.66
CA LEU A 466 0.56 7.64 -12.24
C LEU A 466 0.91 6.29 -11.60
N MET A 467 1.09 5.22 -12.38
CA MET A 467 1.48 3.91 -11.83
C MET A 467 2.89 4.05 -11.31
N SER A 468 3.83 4.50 -12.16
CA SER A 468 5.18 4.82 -11.69
C SER A 468 5.14 5.78 -10.50
N LYS A 469 4.39 6.90 -10.58
CA LYS A 469 4.31 7.92 -9.51
C LYS A 469 3.74 7.36 -8.19
N ASN A 470 2.75 6.46 -8.20
CA ASN A 470 2.15 5.85 -7.00
C ASN A 470 2.86 4.57 -6.54
N ALA A 471 3.66 3.94 -7.41
CA ALA A 471 4.54 2.84 -7.05
C ALA A 471 5.80 3.33 -6.31
N TYR A 472 6.35 4.51 -6.66
CA TYR A 472 7.53 5.05 -5.99
C TYR A 472 7.40 5.15 -4.46
N PRO A 473 6.29 5.67 -3.88
CA PRO A 473 6.07 5.66 -2.42
C PRO A 473 5.93 4.28 -1.77
N ASN A 474 5.76 3.20 -2.54
CA ASN A 474 5.61 1.83 -2.06
C ASN A 474 6.68 0.90 -2.67
N MET A 475 7.82 1.47 -3.08
CA MET A 475 8.78 0.81 -3.97
C MET A 475 9.30 -0.51 -3.40
N ASP A 476 9.52 -0.61 -2.09
CA ASP A 476 10.12 -1.81 -1.47
C ASP A 476 9.14 -2.98 -1.36
N VAL A 477 7.84 -2.71 -1.26
CA VAL A 477 6.78 -3.72 -1.43
C VAL A 477 6.84 -4.30 -2.84
N TRP A 478 6.99 -3.43 -3.85
CA TRP A 478 7.17 -3.87 -5.24
C TRP A 478 8.48 -4.64 -5.43
N LYS A 479 9.64 -4.15 -4.94
CA LYS A 479 10.92 -4.88 -4.97
C LYS A 479 10.77 -6.31 -4.42
N LYS A 480 10.07 -6.47 -3.29
CA LYS A 480 9.86 -7.77 -2.64
C LYS A 480 9.04 -8.74 -3.49
N GLU A 481 7.93 -8.30 -4.07
CA GLU A 481 7.11 -9.15 -4.95
C GLU A 481 7.78 -9.39 -6.32
N ILE A 482 8.63 -8.48 -6.83
CA ILE A 482 9.49 -8.77 -7.99
C ILE A 482 10.51 -9.86 -7.63
N LYS A 483 11.25 -9.74 -6.51
CA LYS A 483 12.25 -10.72 -6.04
C LYS A 483 11.60 -12.12 -5.94
N ARG A 484 10.35 -12.18 -5.46
CA ARG A 484 9.52 -13.40 -5.39
C ARG A 484 9.10 -13.95 -6.75
N ALA A 485 8.60 -13.10 -7.67
CA ALA A 485 8.18 -13.52 -9.00
C ALA A 485 9.36 -13.97 -9.87
N TYR A 486 10.47 -13.22 -9.82
CA TYR A 486 11.74 -13.56 -10.46
C TYR A 486 12.30 -14.88 -9.91
N GLY A 487 12.33 -15.08 -8.59
CA GLY A 487 12.77 -16.33 -7.98
C GLY A 487 11.96 -17.54 -8.46
N LYS A 488 10.63 -17.40 -8.60
CA LYS A 488 9.73 -18.45 -9.11
C LYS A 488 10.01 -18.81 -10.58
N ASP A 489 10.23 -17.81 -11.44
CA ASP A 489 10.60 -18.05 -12.85
C ASP A 489 12.03 -18.60 -12.97
N SER A 490 12.98 -18.09 -12.19
CA SER A 490 14.36 -18.60 -12.18
C SER A 490 14.40 -20.05 -11.72
N GLY A 491 13.68 -20.43 -10.66
CA GLY A 491 13.62 -21.82 -10.20
C GLY A 491 13.02 -22.77 -11.23
N ARG A 492 11.95 -22.34 -11.92
CA ARG A 492 11.37 -23.09 -13.06
C ARG A 492 12.34 -23.26 -14.22
N PHE A 493 13.07 -22.20 -14.57
CA PHE A 493 14.09 -22.26 -15.61
C PHE A 493 15.24 -23.21 -15.23
N MET A 494 15.76 -23.14 -13.99
CA MET A 494 16.82 -24.04 -13.54
C MET A 494 16.36 -25.50 -13.56
N ALA A 495 15.17 -25.82 -13.02
CA ALA A 495 14.61 -27.18 -13.04
C ALA A 495 14.35 -27.69 -14.49
N PHE A 496 13.91 -26.82 -15.40
CA PHE A 496 13.77 -27.16 -16.82
C PHE A 496 15.11 -27.52 -17.48
N VAL A 497 16.17 -26.74 -17.19
CA VAL A 497 17.52 -27.02 -17.70
C VAL A 497 18.10 -28.28 -17.05
N GLN A 498 17.94 -28.45 -15.74
CA GLN A 498 18.33 -29.63 -14.96
C GLN A 498 17.77 -30.91 -15.59
N ASN A 499 16.46 -30.99 -15.81
CA ASN A 499 15.82 -32.17 -16.40
C ASN A 499 16.41 -32.50 -17.79
N ILE A 500 16.61 -31.51 -18.67
CA ILE A 500 17.22 -31.73 -20.00
C ILE A 500 18.69 -32.22 -19.89
N LEU A 501 19.44 -31.73 -18.90
CA LEU A 501 20.84 -32.10 -18.70
C LEU A 501 21.02 -33.44 -17.98
N ILE A 502 20.04 -33.88 -17.19
CA ILE A 502 19.93 -35.23 -16.63
C ILE A 502 19.51 -36.22 -17.73
N ASP A 503 18.33 -36.00 -18.34
CA ASP A 503 17.69 -36.96 -19.27
C ASP A 503 18.48 -37.16 -20.56
N GLU A 504 19.10 -36.10 -21.08
CA GLU A 504 19.75 -36.11 -22.39
C GLU A 504 21.20 -35.60 -22.41
N GLY A 505 21.81 -35.42 -21.23
CA GLY A 505 23.20 -35.03 -21.06
C GLY A 505 23.58 -33.65 -21.65
N THR A 506 24.88 -33.49 -21.91
CA THR A 506 25.53 -32.19 -22.18
C THR A 506 24.96 -31.43 -23.41
N LYS A 507 24.19 -30.36 -23.21
CA LYS A 507 23.61 -29.51 -24.29
C LYS A 507 24.39 -28.24 -24.57
N SER A 508 24.17 -27.62 -25.73
CA SER A 508 24.73 -26.30 -26.06
C SER A 508 23.84 -25.15 -25.54
N LEU A 509 24.44 -23.97 -25.33
CA LEU A 509 23.71 -22.74 -25.01
C LEU A 509 22.59 -22.44 -26.03
N GLU A 510 22.90 -22.64 -27.32
CA GLU A 510 21.99 -22.42 -28.44
C GLU A 510 20.74 -23.31 -28.33
N GLU A 511 20.94 -24.59 -27.98
CA GLU A 511 19.88 -25.58 -27.88
C GLU A 511 19.04 -25.41 -26.60
N LEU A 512 19.68 -25.11 -25.45
CA LEU A 512 18.97 -24.79 -24.21
C LEU A 512 18.11 -23.53 -24.37
N PHE A 513 18.62 -22.49 -25.02
CA PHE A 513 17.85 -21.26 -25.27
C PHE A 513 16.66 -21.51 -26.19
N ARG A 514 16.86 -22.27 -27.29
CA ARG A 514 15.75 -22.64 -28.19
C ARG A 514 14.69 -23.48 -27.47
N ARG A 515 15.10 -24.57 -26.82
CA ARG A 515 14.17 -25.46 -26.09
C ARG A 515 13.43 -24.72 -24.97
N GLY A 516 14.09 -23.80 -24.26
CA GLY A 516 13.45 -22.94 -23.26
C GLY A 516 12.38 -22.02 -23.87
N MET A 517 12.65 -21.45 -25.05
CA MET A 517 11.67 -20.65 -25.78
C MET A 517 10.50 -21.49 -26.30
N ASP A 518 10.75 -22.74 -26.72
CA ASP A 518 9.71 -23.67 -27.15
C ASP A 518 8.86 -24.18 -25.95
N HIS A 519 9.43 -24.23 -24.74
CA HIS A 519 8.78 -24.68 -23.51
C HIS A 519 7.95 -23.59 -22.80
N ASP A 520 8.56 -22.44 -22.48
CA ASP A 520 7.85 -21.23 -22.04
C ASP A 520 8.59 -19.97 -22.52
N ALA A 521 8.27 -19.55 -23.75
CA ALA A 521 8.70 -18.27 -24.30
C ALA A 521 8.40 -17.07 -23.40
N ASN A 522 7.37 -17.11 -22.55
CA ASN A 522 7.06 -15.98 -21.66
C ASN A 522 8.03 -15.94 -20.47
N MET A 523 8.35 -17.09 -19.85
CA MET A 523 9.40 -17.19 -18.83
C MET A 523 10.75 -16.72 -19.40
N MET A 524 11.16 -17.22 -20.56
CA MET A 524 12.42 -16.85 -21.19
C MET A 524 12.51 -15.35 -21.52
N ASN A 525 11.44 -14.74 -22.03
CA ASN A 525 11.40 -13.30 -22.30
C ASN A 525 11.30 -12.44 -21.02
N ARG A 526 10.76 -12.97 -19.90
CA ARG A 526 10.79 -12.28 -18.60
C ARG A 526 12.18 -12.31 -17.95
N LEU A 527 12.86 -13.47 -18.00
CA LEU A 527 14.19 -13.65 -17.41
C LEU A 527 15.29 -12.97 -18.23
N PHE A 528 15.33 -13.17 -19.55
CA PHE A 528 16.53 -12.86 -20.36
C PHE A 528 16.31 -11.80 -21.45
N GLY A 529 15.09 -11.69 -21.99
CA GLY A 529 14.71 -10.70 -23.01
C GLY A 529 15.30 -10.92 -24.41
N ASP A 530 14.79 -10.18 -25.40
CA ASP A 530 14.92 -10.54 -26.82
C ASP A 530 16.33 -10.39 -27.42
N LYS A 531 17.03 -9.28 -27.11
CA LYS A 531 18.25 -8.88 -27.85
C LYS A 531 19.55 -9.46 -27.30
N GLU A 532 19.63 -9.67 -25.98
CA GLU A 532 20.82 -10.22 -25.31
C GLU A 532 20.54 -11.55 -24.60
N GLY A 533 19.34 -12.13 -24.77
CA GLY A 533 18.86 -13.21 -23.90
C GLY A 533 19.80 -14.41 -23.78
N LYS A 534 20.48 -14.80 -24.87
CA LYS A 534 21.49 -15.87 -24.84
C LYS A 534 22.69 -15.54 -23.93
N LYS A 535 23.15 -14.29 -23.93
CA LYS A 535 24.26 -13.81 -23.08
C LYS A 535 23.84 -13.80 -21.61
N LYS A 536 22.65 -13.29 -21.30
CA LYS A 536 22.11 -13.24 -19.93
C LYS A 536 21.76 -14.64 -19.40
N MET A 537 21.28 -15.56 -20.25
CA MET A 537 21.11 -16.98 -19.91
C MET A 537 22.46 -17.68 -19.65
N LYS A 538 23.49 -17.43 -20.48
CA LYS A 538 24.84 -17.97 -20.28
C LYS A 538 25.40 -17.58 -18.91
N GLN A 539 25.30 -16.29 -18.59
CA GLN A 539 25.69 -15.75 -17.30
C GLN A 539 24.91 -16.40 -16.14
N ARG A 540 23.58 -16.47 -16.24
CA ARG A 540 22.74 -17.08 -15.18
C ARG A 540 23.06 -18.55 -14.90
N LEU A 541 23.46 -19.31 -15.92
CA LEU A 541 23.90 -20.71 -15.77
C LEU A 541 25.31 -20.81 -15.14
N MET A 542 26.20 -19.87 -15.42
CA MET A 542 27.50 -19.77 -14.72
C MET A 542 27.32 -19.38 -13.23
N GLU A 543 26.38 -18.47 -12.95
CA GLU A 543 26.00 -18.05 -11.59
C GLU A 543 25.22 -19.13 -10.80
N ALA A 544 24.86 -20.25 -11.44
CA ALA A 544 24.22 -21.38 -10.76
C ALA A 544 25.24 -22.36 -10.12
N GLY A 545 26.54 -22.04 -10.17
CA GLY A 545 27.61 -22.83 -9.56
C GLY A 545 28.00 -24.07 -10.36
N ASP A 546 28.96 -24.83 -9.82
CA ASP A 546 29.56 -25.98 -10.51
C ASP A 546 28.54 -27.11 -10.83
N ALA A 547 27.42 -27.16 -10.11
CA ALA A 547 26.28 -28.04 -10.39
C ALA A 547 25.67 -27.84 -11.80
N TYR A 548 25.94 -26.71 -12.47
CA TYR A 548 25.54 -26.44 -13.86
C TYR A 548 26.76 -26.18 -14.78
N GLY A 549 27.87 -26.87 -14.51
CA GLY A 549 29.18 -26.63 -15.11
C GLY A 549 29.30 -26.69 -16.64
N ILE A 550 30.40 -26.16 -17.16
CA ILE A 550 30.67 -26.00 -18.61
C ILE A 550 31.69 -27.03 -19.11
N LYS A 551 31.38 -27.68 -20.24
CA LYS A 551 32.17 -28.75 -20.87
C LYS A 551 32.55 -28.40 -22.31
N GLY A 552 33.62 -27.62 -22.47
CA GLY A 552 34.12 -27.14 -23.76
C GLY A 552 33.49 -25.81 -24.20
N LYS A 553 33.44 -25.53 -25.51
CA LYS A 553 32.86 -24.29 -26.05
C LYS A 553 31.33 -24.28 -25.88
N ASP A 554 30.87 -23.57 -24.85
CA ASP A 554 29.47 -23.22 -24.58
C ASP A 554 28.49 -24.42 -24.57
N ARG A 555 28.94 -25.53 -23.96
CA ARG A 555 28.08 -26.65 -23.59
C ARG A 555 28.00 -26.81 -22.08
N PHE A 556 26.82 -27.10 -21.56
CA PHE A 556 26.50 -27.22 -20.14
C PHE A 556 26.18 -28.67 -19.79
N PHE A 557 26.47 -29.07 -18.55
CA PHE A 557 26.02 -30.32 -17.94
C PHE A 557 25.47 -30.03 -16.54
N TYR A 558 24.80 -31.02 -15.95
CA TYR A 558 24.33 -30.93 -14.57
C TYR A 558 25.05 -31.98 -13.72
N ASP A 559 25.43 -31.64 -12.49
CA ASP A 559 26.04 -32.56 -11.53
C ASP A 559 25.25 -32.57 -10.21
N ASP A 560 24.55 -33.67 -9.98
CA ASP A 560 23.69 -33.90 -8.84
C ASP A 560 24.49 -34.06 -7.53
N LEU A 561 25.72 -34.57 -7.60
CA LEU A 561 26.58 -34.74 -6.42
C LEU A 561 27.03 -33.38 -5.86
N THR A 562 27.26 -32.40 -6.74
CA THR A 562 27.56 -31.02 -6.33
C THR A 562 26.33 -30.30 -5.79
N LEU A 563 25.12 -30.54 -6.33
CA LEU A 563 23.93 -29.86 -5.81
C LEU A 563 23.50 -30.38 -4.43
N ASN A 564 23.54 -31.69 -4.18
CA ASN A 564 23.18 -32.26 -2.88
C ASN A 564 24.07 -31.71 -1.75
N LYS A 565 25.39 -31.65 -1.98
CA LYS A 565 26.35 -30.96 -1.08
C LYS A 565 26.02 -29.48 -0.83
N MET A 566 25.45 -28.79 -1.82
CA MET A 566 25.02 -27.40 -1.66
C MET A 566 23.68 -27.26 -0.93
N GLU A 567 22.90 -28.33 -0.74
CA GLU A 567 21.68 -28.34 0.08
C GLU A 567 22.01 -28.70 1.54
N GLU A 568 22.86 -29.72 1.76
CA GLU A 568 23.36 -30.15 3.09
C GLU A 568 24.13 -29.05 3.86
N ASN A 569 24.51 -27.96 3.18
CA ASN A 569 25.25 -26.83 3.75
C ASN A 569 24.41 -25.53 3.84
N LYS A 570 23.08 -25.57 3.67
CA LYS A 570 22.21 -24.38 3.78
C LYS A 570 21.71 -24.17 5.21
N ALA A 571 22.03 -23.02 5.78
CA ALA A 571 21.55 -22.58 7.09
C ALA A 571 20.82 -21.24 6.99
N GLU A 572 20.03 -20.89 8.01
CA GLU A 572 19.57 -19.52 8.25
C GLU A 572 20.45 -18.85 9.31
N PHE A 573 20.71 -17.54 9.17
CA PHE A 573 21.40 -16.75 10.19
C PHE A 573 20.56 -15.58 10.68
N LEU A 574 20.80 -15.19 11.93
CA LEU A 574 20.30 -13.97 12.57
C LEU A 574 21.48 -13.24 13.22
N MET A 575 21.49 -11.91 13.19
CA MET A 575 22.53 -11.10 13.81
C MET A 575 21.89 -9.98 14.62
N TRP A 576 22.11 -9.96 15.93
CA TRP A 576 21.51 -8.99 16.87
C TRP A 576 22.58 -8.15 17.57
N LEU A 577 22.26 -6.90 17.88
CA LEU A 577 23.07 -6.02 18.72
C LEU A 577 22.48 -5.98 20.13
N GLY A 578 23.24 -6.42 21.13
CA GLY A 578 22.86 -6.30 22.54
C GLY A 578 23.08 -4.90 23.12
N LYS A 579 22.39 -4.59 24.23
CA LYS A 579 22.71 -3.42 25.08
C LYS A 579 24.13 -3.45 25.66
N ASP A 580 24.75 -4.62 25.76
CA ASP A 580 26.13 -4.84 26.24
C ASP A 580 27.21 -4.69 25.14
N GLU A 581 26.85 -4.10 24.00
CA GLU A 581 27.76 -3.79 22.88
C GLU A 581 28.40 -5.04 22.25
N LYS A 582 27.64 -6.14 22.23
CA LYS A 582 28.00 -7.38 21.54
C LYS A 582 27.09 -7.65 20.36
N ILE A 583 27.66 -8.29 19.34
CA ILE A 583 26.90 -8.87 18.24
C ILE A 583 26.62 -10.33 18.58
N TYR A 584 25.35 -10.68 18.73
CA TYR A 584 24.89 -12.06 18.87
C TYR A 584 24.58 -12.60 17.47
N PHE A 585 25.51 -13.39 16.93
CA PHE A 585 25.36 -14.09 15.66
C PHE A 585 24.87 -15.52 15.91
N THR A 586 23.67 -15.82 15.39
CA THR A 586 23.03 -17.13 15.43
C THR A 586 23.09 -17.78 14.06
N ILE A 587 23.49 -19.04 13.98
CA ILE A 587 23.40 -19.87 12.76
C ILE A 587 22.56 -21.12 13.07
N LYS A 588 21.52 -21.37 12.26
CA LYS A 588 20.53 -22.44 12.43
C LYS A 588 20.51 -23.36 11.21
N HIS A 589 20.72 -24.65 11.44
CA HIS A 589 20.46 -25.74 10.49
C HIS A 589 19.25 -26.56 10.98
N GLU A 590 18.84 -27.58 10.23
CA GLU A 590 17.81 -28.51 10.70
C GLU A 590 18.29 -29.34 11.92
N ASP A 591 19.60 -29.64 12.00
CA ASP A 591 20.20 -30.50 13.04
C ASP A 591 20.84 -29.75 14.22
N PHE A 592 21.25 -28.48 14.03
CA PHE A 592 22.05 -27.74 15.02
C PHE A 592 21.77 -26.25 15.03
N GLU A 593 22.10 -25.62 16.16
CA GLU A 593 22.09 -24.17 16.33
C GLU A 593 23.33 -23.75 17.12
N ASN A 594 24.17 -22.90 16.52
CA ASN A 594 25.30 -22.27 17.20
C ASN A 594 24.98 -20.79 17.44
N ASN A 595 25.14 -20.34 18.69
CA ASN A 595 24.90 -18.96 19.10
C ASN A 595 26.23 -18.35 19.58
N TRP A 596 26.70 -17.30 18.90
CA TRP A 596 28.01 -16.70 19.12
C TRP A 596 27.87 -15.23 19.56
N ALA A 597 28.40 -14.88 20.74
CA ALA A 597 28.49 -13.51 21.21
C ALA A 597 29.88 -12.93 20.89
N ILE A 598 29.90 -11.94 19.99
CA ILE A 598 31.08 -11.25 19.45
C ILE A 598 31.21 -9.90 20.16
N ASP A 599 32.32 -9.69 20.87
CA ASP A 599 32.58 -8.50 21.69
C ASP A 599 33.22 -7.39 20.84
N ILE A 600 32.38 -6.51 20.27
CA ILE A 600 32.85 -5.40 19.41
C ILE A 600 33.31 -4.17 20.21
N ARG A 601 33.19 -4.16 21.54
CA ARG A 601 33.64 -3.12 22.49
C ARG A 601 33.02 -1.71 22.36
N SER A 602 32.34 -1.41 21.26
CA SER A 602 31.60 -0.17 20.99
C SER A 602 30.68 -0.44 19.80
N LYS A 603 29.48 0.15 19.80
CA LYS A 603 28.54 0.06 18.65
C LYS A 603 29.05 0.73 17.37
N GLU A 604 30.05 1.60 17.46
CA GLU A 604 30.68 2.22 16.29
C GLU A 604 31.49 1.19 15.46
N ASN A 605 32.00 0.15 16.13
CA ASN A 605 32.85 -0.89 15.53
C ASN A 605 32.07 -1.94 14.69
N ILE A 606 30.75 -1.82 14.58
CA ILE A 606 29.92 -2.71 13.72
C ILE A 606 30.43 -2.67 12.28
N TYR A 607 30.79 -1.48 11.77
CA TYR A 607 31.26 -1.31 10.40
C TYR A 607 32.67 -1.87 10.17
N ASP A 608 33.58 -1.77 11.15
CA ASP A 608 34.90 -2.41 11.09
C ASP A 608 34.79 -3.95 11.09
N PHE A 609 33.95 -4.49 11.97
CA PHE A 609 33.69 -5.93 12.01
C PHE A 609 33.06 -6.46 10.71
N LEU A 610 32.11 -5.74 10.12
CA LEU A 610 31.36 -6.21 8.93
C LEU A 610 32.00 -5.85 7.59
N GLY A 611 32.82 -4.79 7.53
CA GLY A 611 33.34 -4.20 6.29
C GLY A 611 34.87 -4.05 6.21
N GLU A 612 35.58 -3.84 7.32
CA GLU A 612 37.04 -3.64 7.34
C GLU A 612 37.84 -4.85 7.86
N ALA A 613 37.18 -6.01 8.03
CA ALA A 613 37.77 -7.27 8.49
C ALA A 613 38.41 -7.22 9.90
N GLY A 614 37.91 -6.32 10.75
CA GLY A 614 38.27 -6.19 12.16
C GLY A 614 38.09 -7.50 12.95
N LYS A 615 39.02 -7.76 13.87
CA LYS A 615 39.11 -9.03 14.63
C LYS A 615 38.70 -8.87 16.07
N TYR A 616 37.56 -9.46 16.41
CA TYR A 616 36.88 -9.27 17.68
C TYR A 616 36.81 -10.56 18.51
N PRO A 617 36.98 -10.51 19.83
CA PRO A 617 36.75 -11.67 20.71
C PRO A 617 35.35 -12.27 20.47
N VAL A 618 35.26 -13.59 20.40
CA VAL A 618 33.95 -14.27 20.29
C VAL A 618 33.87 -15.44 21.27
N SER A 619 32.65 -15.71 21.74
CA SER A 619 32.33 -16.78 22.68
C SER A 619 31.05 -17.48 22.25
N LEU A 620 30.96 -18.79 22.46
CA LEU A 620 29.71 -19.53 22.25
C LEU A 620 28.81 -19.32 23.49
N VAL A 621 27.52 -19.08 23.28
CA VAL A 621 26.55 -18.80 24.34
C VAL A 621 25.33 -19.71 24.23
N SER A 622 24.69 -20.01 25.36
CA SER A 622 23.47 -20.85 25.42
C SER A 622 22.18 -20.09 25.09
N SER A 623 22.22 -18.76 25.11
CA SER A 623 21.09 -17.86 24.87
C SER A 623 21.59 -16.51 24.35
N ILE A 624 20.89 -15.92 23.39
CA ILE A 624 21.14 -14.56 22.89
C ILE A 624 20.51 -13.49 23.79
N ASN A 625 20.96 -12.24 23.65
CA ASN A 625 20.36 -11.06 24.27
C ASN A 625 19.89 -10.11 23.15
N ASP A 626 18.61 -10.20 22.80
CA ASP A 626 18.04 -9.76 21.53
C ASP A 626 17.37 -8.37 21.60
N ASP A 627 18.19 -7.32 21.71
CA ASP A 627 17.70 -5.93 21.79
C ASP A 627 17.37 -5.29 20.42
N MET A 628 18.21 -5.50 19.41
CA MET A 628 18.02 -4.93 18.07
C MET A 628 18.53 -5.91 17.01
N LEU A 629 17.68 -6.31 16.06
CA LEU A 629 18.13 -7.08 14.90
C LEU A 629 18.96 -6.16 13.99
N ILE A 630 20.18 -6.58 13.65
CA ILE A 630 21.06 -5.92 12.68
C ILE A 630 20.76 -6.44 11.28
N ASP A 631 20.81 -7.77 11.09
CA ASP A 631 20.61 -8.43 9.80
C ASP A 631 20.19 -9.91 10.00
N LYS A 632 19.76 -10.55 8.93
CA LYS A 632 19.36 -11.96 8.84
C LYS A 632 19.40 -12.44 7.39
N GLY A 633 19.48 -13.74 7.18
CA GLY A 633 19.25 -14.30 5.85
C GLY A 633 19.66 -15.76 5.73
N SER A 634 19.91 -16.18 4.49
CA SER A 634 20.51 -17.47 4.21
C SER A 634 22.03 -17.41 4.41
N ALA A 635 22.60 -18.50 4.89
CA ALA A 635 24.05 -18.72 4.92
C ALA A 635 24.39 -20.08 4.29
N LEU A 636 25.59 -20.18 3.72
CA LEU A 636 26.21 -21.48 3.41
C LEU A 636 27.29 -21.78 4.45
N LEU A 637 27.34 -23.02 4.92
CA LEU A 637 28.45 -23.50 5.73
C LEU A 637 29.69 -23.59 4.84
N GLY A 638 30.76 -22.90 5.24
CA GLY A 638 32.12 -23.18 4.76
C GLY A 638 32.76 -24.29 5.60
N ALA A 639 34.07 -24.48 5.48
CA ALA A 639 34.77 -25.55 6.19
C ALA A 639 34.60 -25.47 7.73
N GLN A 640 34.10 -26.53 8.36
CA GLN A 640 33.86 -26.67 9.80
C GLN A 640 34.85 -27.67 10.40
N ARG A 641 35.78 -27.21 11.23
CA ARG A 641 36.81 -28.05 11.84
C ARG A 641 37.24 -27.53 13.20
N HIS A 642 37.99 -28.35 13.93
CA HIS A 642 38.49 -27.94 15.24
C HIS A 642 39.33 -26.66 15.20
N GLY A 643 38.82 -25.60 15.83
CA GLY A 643 39.42 -24.27 15.92
C GLY A 643 39.03 -23.34 14.77
N TYR A 644 38.10 -23.73 13.89
CA TYR A 644 37.67 -22.92 12.74
C TYR A 644 36.26 -23.28 12.23
N HIS A 645 35.38 -22.29 12.28
CA HIS A 645 34.07 -22.30 11.62
C HIS A 645 34.01 -21.17 10.59
N GLU A 646 33.41 -21.45 9.43
CA GLU A 646 33.26 -20.49 8.32
C GLU A 646 31.81 -20.44 7.85
N TYR A 647 31.28 -19.24 7.63
CA TYR A 647 29.90 -19.04 7.16
C TYR A 647 29.89 -18.00 6.04
N ILE A 648 29.35 -18.36 4.87
CA ILE A 648 29.15 -17.44 3.75
C ILE A 648 27.75 -16.84 3.91
N LEU A 649 27.67 -15.58 4.32
CA LEU A 649 26.41 -14.90 4.67
C LEU A 649 25.81 -14.22 3.44
N SER A 650 24.49 -14.35 3.28
CA SER A 650 23.67 -13.66 2.27
C SER A 650 22.42 -13.13 2.93
N GLY A 651 22.58 -11.99 3.61
CA GLY A 651 21.56 -11.30 4.39
C GLY A 651 20.58 -10.45 3.56
N ASP A 652 19.74 -9.71 4.26
CA ASP A 652 18.99 -8.58 3.68
C ASP A 652 19.94 -7.36 3.54
N ASP A 653 20.87 -7.15 4.48
CA ASP A 653 21.83 -6.03 4.49
C ASP A 653 23.32 -6.44 4.41
N VAL A 654 23.75 -7.62 4.88
CA VAL A 654 25.17 -8.08 4.84
C VAL A 654 25.39 -9.21 3.84
N GLN A 655 26.32 -9.01 2.90
CA GLN A 655 26.91 -10.08 2.09
C GLN A 655 28.41 -10.18 2.39
N SER A 656 28.82 -11.24 3.10
CA SER A 656 30.20 -11.36 3.56
C SER A 656 30.55 -12.80 3.95
N LYS A 657 31.84 -13.12 4.10
CA LYS A 657 32.29 -14.37 4.71
C LYS A 657 32.68 -14.11 6.16
N LEU A 658 31.97 -14.72 7.11
CA LEU A 658 32.30 -14.72 8.52
C LEU A 658 33.26 -15.87 8.84
N HIS A 659 34.36 -15.54 9.49
CA HIS A 659 35.30 -16.48 10.09
C HIS A 659 35.14 -16.44 11.62
N ILE A 660 35.06 -17.60 12.26
CA ILE A 660 35.20 -17.77 13.71
C ILE A 660 36.35 -18.74 13.95
N ARG A 661 37.44 -18.27 14.58
CA ARG A 661 38.71 -19.02 14.62
C ARG A 661 39.44 -18.90 15.95
N TYR A 662 39.95 -20.02 16.45
CA TYR A 662 40.83 -20.07 17.61
C TYR A 662 42.27 -19.68 17.21
N LEU A 663 42.79 -18.59 17.79
CA LEU A 663 44.07 -17.98 17.42
C LEU A 663 44.87 -17.53 18.66
N PRO A 664 46.22 -17.52 18.59
CA PRO A 664 47.06 -16.85 19.57
C PRO A 664 46.97 -15.33 19.43
N VAL A 665 46.86 -14.61 20.55
CA VAL A 665 46.80 -13.16 20.65
C VAL A 665 47.69 -12.74 21.83
N GLY A 666 48.92 -12.33 21.54
CA GLY A 666 49.96 -12.24 22.57
C GLY A 666 50.29 -13.63 23.12
N ASP A 667 50.39 -13.75 24.45
CA ASP A 667 50.68 -15.00 25.15
C ASP A 667 49.43 -15.91 25.34
N GLU A 668 48.22 -15.38 25.10
CA GLU A 668 46.97 -16.12 25.26
C GLU A 668 46.45 -16.70 23.94
N LYS A 669 45.52 -17.67 24.03
CA LYS A 669 44.80 -18.22 22.88
C LYS A 669 43.30 -18.08 23.08
N MET A 670 42.66 -17.40 22.14
CA MET A 670 41.24 -17.04 22.21
C MET A 670 40.53 -17.26 20.88
N TRP A 671 39.21 -17.31 20.93
CA TRP A 671 38.37 -17.29 19.75
C TRP A 671 38.20 -15.87 19.24
N LEU A 672 38.39 -15.67 17.93
CA LEU A 672 38.18 -14.40 17.24
C LEU A 672 37.17 -14.58 16.10
N ALA A 673 36.21 -13.65 16.01
CA ALA A 673 35.35 -13.46 14.85
C ALA A 673 35.90 -12.32 13.97
N PHE A 674 35.81 -12.47 12.64
CA PHE A 674 36.10 -11.42 11.67
C PHE A 674 35.43 -11.72 10.32
N THR A 675 35.05 -10.69 9.56
CA THR A 675 34.67 -10.85 8.16
C THR A 675 35.89 -10.90 7.24
N GLY A 676 35.69 -11.33 5.99
CA GLY A 676 36.73 -11.34 4.96
C GLY A 676 36.27 -10.68 3.65
N TYR A 677 37.13 -9.84 3.07
CA TYR A 677 36.87 -9.09 1.83
C TYR A 677 36.56 -9.95 0.58
N GLU A 678 36.83 -11.27 0.62
CA GLU A 678 36.44 -12.20 -0.44
C GLU A 678 35.43 -13.23 0.08
N THR A 679 34.25 -13.32 -0.54
CA THR A 679 33.19 -14.28 -0.22
C THR A 679 33.44 -15.72 -0.68
N LYS A 680 34.58 -16.00 -1.33
CA LYS A 680 34.93 -17.36 -1.80
C LYS A 680 35.11 -18.32 -0.60
N PRO A 681 34.54 -19.53 -0.60
CA PRO A 681 34.78 -20.53 0.45
C PRO A 681 36.26 -20.93 0.58
N THR A 682 36.65 -21.37 1.77
CA THR A 682 37.90 -22.12 1.97
C THR A 682 37.75 -23.53 1.39
N PRO A 683 38.79 -24.16 0.79
CA PRO A 683 38.65 -25.46 0.12
C PRO A 683 38.07 -26.58 1.00
N GLU A 684 37.16 -27.37 0.43
CA GLU A 684 36.52 -28.54 1.07
C GLU A 684 37.53 -29.54 1.68
N SER A 685 38.72 -29.66 1.09
CA SER A 685 39.81 -30.53 1.60
C SER A 685 40.37 -30.12 2.96
N SER A 686 39.84 -29.05 3.57
CA SER A 686 40.14 -28.60 4.92
C SER A 686 38.96 -28.75 5.89
N ASP A 687 37.82 -29.27 5.44
CA ASP A 687 36.63 -29.49 6.26
C ASP A 687 36.74 -30.78 7.10
N GLU A 688 36.24 -30.76 8.33
CA GLU A 688 36.12 -31.94 9.20
C GLU A 688 34.63 -32.29 9.48
N GLY A 689 33.67 -31.50 8.97
CA GLY A 689 32.23 -31.68 9.20
C GLY A 689 31.77 -31.32 10.63
N LEU A 690 32.52 -30.48 11.34
CA LEU A 690 32.30 -30.12 12.75
C LEU A 690 31.19 -29.05 12.91
N ASN A 691 29.99 -29.37 12.43
CA ASN A 691 28.89 -28.41 12.25
C ASN A 691 28.35 -27.84 13.58
N ASP A 692 28.21 -28.68 14.62
CA ASP A 692 27.87 -28.21 15.97
C ASP A 692 29.14 -27.76 16.70
N ALA A 693 29.23 -26.45 16.97
CA ALA A 693 30.39 -25.85 17.62
C ALA A 693 30.61 -26.39 19.04
N ARG A 694 29.56 -26.88 19.72
CA ARG A 694 29.67 -27.47 21.07
C ARG A 694 30.51 -28.75 21.10
N ALA A 695 30.76 -29.37 19.94
CA ALA A 695 31.65 -30.52 19.80
C ALA A 695 33.14 -30.12 19.62
N ASP A 696 33.47 -28.83 19.49
CA ASP A 696 34.86 -28.41 19.33
C ASP A 696 35.66 -28.44 20.65
N LYS A 697 36.71 -29.26 20.68
CA LYS A 697 37.72 -29.38 21.74
C LYS A 697 38.39 -28.06 22.17
N PHE A 698 38.28 -26.98 21.39
CA PHE A 698 38.77 -25.65 21.76
C PHE A 698 37.71 -24.73 22.39
N ILE A 699 36.44 -25.15 22.44
CA ILE A 699 35.42 -24.48 23.24
C ILE A 699 35.41 -25.11 24.64
N LYS A 700 35.41 -24.25 25.67
CA LYS A 700 35.18 -24.66 27.05
C LYS A 700 33.74 -24.31 27.41
N MET A 701 33.00 -25.30 27.90
CA MET A 701 31.73 -25.09 28.61
C MET A 701 31.97 -24.48 29.99
#